data_AF-A0A0G1X148-F1
#
_entry.id   AF-A0A0G1X148-F1
#
_cell.length_a   1.000
_cell.length_b   1.000
_cell.length_c   1.000
_cell.angle_alpha   90.00
_cell.angle_beta   90.00
_cell.angle_gamma   90.00
#
_symmetry.space_group_name_H-M   'P 1'
#
loop_
_entity.id
_entity.type
_entity.pdbx_description
1 polymer ?
#
loop_
_entity_poly.entity_id
_entity_poly.type
_entity_poly.pdbx_seq_one_letter_code
_entity_poly.pdbx_strand_id
1 'polypeptide(L)'
;MEGPKNQTGEHLHEVFKKRRELRNEFKEAVGKSWRESKSDQAESPEVVSLTSMREAIERGETIPALGETGDARTERVSHLTHTLRDLDKEAADFKPEHRGTLEDVARPDHRTEARDRDFERRYENVSAELSRLRVVHDEMDRKEFALLRERRSKLSAADLDLIKQYQGVRDAVALREARLRTDPETFAPARAFELRSYREELGKERYAVTPSRRAYEDDIQRLWEEGKSVMTTGPTGTGKTEMLIHLSKRLYGENPEVLRSTERTGPSEIFGKPLLRATPEGGTETYFQPGRYTFAVDRDVPFIADEFNMLDTKARFQFKELYNRKAGDSVVIQEDSGHPHRIGNKFAFAATANLKSEKYKERFELDPAESRVFEMRRIDYLPKDELYDLCVATLMDAKGRVHASRADATETIKHLAEATEQVQQAFLGVGSFYEEGSGGTKKKWVLEKAVLDPGKVLSMLGGWQAAEARGGSFYEYLNDQLRDFINKEDFPEKDRALLLKVFLAKGFFAGRSPKEFQTNLTAEKLRTYGLKDKKRAAETDVNPLRPSEVALLDPFDKRAAELARIGKEFLDEEYERVPYKEGRKEYKPGALLIDEGGNVFRYVGLNKEGKPGLMPYERKLGGSPEKNEVFEAIIERERSSLREFFGKDIDVPALPDSITAEQYERWKEMKFELHYLPPEEMSDNKKYPGWKKKPGKKYSPNKEWGIEFLDETAASKNGLSPDNLKLPGKWILVDTREKPVYQGGNQKYPDDAELGAAIKELRDRGVIQNFKHSDSRFNISWDELHKPEVRAKLAEVLGVDLEQVRLPRAAEWNFLGNAHYPKWGDTNTWERFEDSYQQGSGRLAGGHSDYGGLSHVSSVTPAYRHGYCGFRPLIAFPQSG
;
A
#
# COMPACT_ATOMS: atom_id res chain seq x y z
N MET A 1 -4.88 -20.66 49.54
CA MET A 1 -5.96 -19.70 49.79
C MET A 1 -5.35 -18.41 50.29
N GLU A 2 -5.19 -17.44 49.41
CA GLU A 2 -5.01 -16.02 49.72
C GLU A 2 -5.67 -15.27 48.55
N GLY A 3 -6.52 -14.30 48.85
CA GLY A 3 -7.40 -13.67 47.84
C GLY A 3 -7.01 -12.22 47.56
N PRO A 4 -7.45 -11.64 46.42
CA PRO A 4 -7.17 -10.26 46.06
C PRO A 4 -7.90 -9.29 47.01
N LYS A 5 -7.24 -8.94 48.13
CA LYS A 5 -7.70 -7.92 49.09
C LYS A 5 -6.69 -6.79 49.35
N ASN A 6 -5.46 -6.90 48.86
CA ASN A 6 -4.42 -5.89 49.09
C ASN A 6 -4.38 -4.80 48.00
N GLN A 7 -4.62 -5.15 46.74
CA GLN A 7 -4.55 -4.20 45.60
C GLN A 7 -5.55 -3.04 45.72
N THR A 8 -6.72 -3.26 46.32
CA THR A 8 -7.71 -2.19 46.57
C THR A 8 -7.26 -1.18 47.62
N GLY A 9 -6.36 -1.54 48.54
CA GLY A 9 -5.82 -0.61 49.54
C GLY A 9 -4.77 0.34 48.96
N GLU A 10 -3.88 -0.18 48.12
CA GLU A 10 -2.79 0.59 47.49
C GLU A 10 -3.34 1.59 46.46
N HIS A 11 -4.28 1.16 45.62
CA HIS A 11 -4.96 2.03 44.66
C HIS A 11 -5.72 3.16 45.36
N LEU A 12 -6.45 2.86 46.45
CA LEU A 12 -7.14 3.87 47.26
C LEU A 12 -6.16 4.86 47.89
N HIS A 13 -4.97 4.40 48.33
CA HIS A 13 -3.93 5.27 48.89
C HIS A 13 -3.39 6.27 47.85
N GLU A 14 -3.10 5.81 46.63
CA GLU A 14 -2.66 6.68 45.52
C GLU A 14 -3.76 7.66 45.07
N VAL A 15 -5.04 7.23 45.03
CA VAL A 15 -6.18 8.13 44.80
C VAL A 15 -6.24 9.23 45.87
N PHE A 16 -6.13 8.89 47.16
CA PHE A 16 -6.10 9.89 48.24
C PHE A 16 -4.87 10.82 48.21
N LYS A 17 -3.72 10.32 47.77
CA LYS A 17 -2.46 11.08 47.61
C LYS A 17 -2.54 12.07 46.44
N LYS A 18 -2.91 11.61 45.24
CA LYS A 18 -3.15 12.47 44.06
C LYS A 18 -4.21 13.54 44.33
N ARG A 19 -5.29 13.18 45.03
CA ARG A 19 -6.36 14.09 45.51
C ARG A 19 -5.89 15.11 46.55
N ARG A 20 -4.77 14.87 47.26
CA ARG A 20 -4.14 15.84 48.17
C ARG A 20 -3.22 16.80 47.42
N GLU A 21 -2.45 16.28 46.48
CA GLU A 21 -1.50 17.05 45.66
C GLU A 21 -2.23 18.08 44.77
N LEU A 22 -3.22 17.64 44.00
CA LEU A 22 -4.04 18.51 43.13
C LEU A 22 -4.81 19.60 43.90
N ARG A 23 -5.15 19.38 45.17
CA ARG A 23 -5.79 20.41 46.03
C ARG A 23 -4.83 21.51 46.47
N ASN A 24 -3.53 21.24 46.53
CA ASN A 24 -2.52 22.27 46.76
C ASN A 24 -2.29 23.08 45.47
N GLU A 25 -2.15 22.41 44.32
CA GLU A 25 -1.98 23.06 43.01
C GLU A 25 -3.18 23.96 42.66
N PHE A 26 -4.41 23.49 42.89
CA PHE A 26 -5.61 24.31 42.74
C PHE A 26 -5.55 25.57 43.62
N LYS A 27 -5.08 25.44 44.87
CA LYS A 27 -4.94 26.58 45.79
C LYS A 27 -3.89 27.59 45.32
N GLU A 28 -2.81 27.14 44.70
CA GLU A 28 -1.80 28.02 44.10
C GLU A 28 -2.30 28.70 42.81
N ALA A 29 -3.08 28.00 41.98
CA ALA A 29 -3.63 28.54 40.73
C ALA A 29 -4.78 29.55 40.95
N VAL A 30 -5.63 29.32 41.96
CA VAL A 30 -6.89 30.06 42.22
C VAL A 30 -6.80 30.99 43.44
N GLY A 31 -5.86 30.77 44.36
CA GLY A 31 -5.73 31.56 45.60
C GLY A 31 -6.71 31.19 46.73
N LYS A 32 -7.74 30.37 46.44
CA LYS A 32 -8.69 29.79 47.40
C LYS A 32 -8.51 28.27 47.50
N SER A 33 -8.85 27.65 48.63
CA SER A 33 -8.86 26.20 48.73
C SER A 33 -10.06 25.56 48.02
N TRP A 34 -9.93 24.29 47.62
CA TRP A 34 -11.00 23.51 46.97
C TRP A 34 -12.33 23.48 47.75
N ARG A 35 -12.31 23.59 49.09
CA ARG A 35 -13.53 23.65 49.91
C ARG A 35 -14.24 25.01 49.81
N GLU A 36 -13.49 26.09 49.69
CA GLU A 36 -14.03 27.45 49.55
C GLU A 36 -14.55 27.67 48.12
N SER A 37 -13.85 27.17 47.10
CA SER A 37 -14.37 27.24 45.71
C SER A 37 -15.62 26.38 45.48
N LYS A 38 -15.87 25.33 46.30
CA LYS A 38 -17.10 24.53 46.21
C LYS A 38 -18.37 25.24 46.69
N SER A 39 -18.30 26.28 47.53
CA SER A 39 -19.47 27.12 47.83
C SER A 39 -19.76 28.12 46.72
N ASP A 40 -18.71 28.58 46.03
CA ASP A 40 -18.80 29.72 45.10
C ASP A 40 -19.19 29.29 43.67
N GLN A 41 -19.06 28.00 43.33
CA GLN A 41 -19.28 27.46 41.97
C GLN A 41 -20.65 26.79 41.73
N ALA A 42 -21.65 27.02 42.60
CA ALA A 42 -22.96 26.37 42.48
C ALA A 42 -23.75 26.75 41.21
N GLU A 43 -23.41 27.88 40.56
CA GLU A 43 -24.12 28.44 39.40
C GLU A 43 -23.22 28.66 38.18
N SER A 44 -22.17 27.84 38.01
CA SER A 44 -21.29 27.86 36.82
C SER A 44 -21.67 26.77 35.81
N PRO A 45 -21.72 27.04 34.49
CA PRO A 45 -21.98 26.00 33.49
C PRO A 45 -20.88 24.93 33.50
N GLU A 46 -21.25 23.68 33.23
CA GLU A 46 -20.28 22.58 33.23
C GLU A 46 -19.33 22.67 32.03
N VAL A 47 -18.06 22.97 32.33
CA VAL A 47 -16.97 22.80 31.37
C VAL A 47 -16.63 21.30 31.29
N VAL A 48 -16.82 20.75 30.10
CA VAL A 48 -16.54 19.35 29.75
C VAL A 48 -15.05 19.09 29.83
N SER A 49 -14.63 18.00 30.49
CA SER A 49 -13.22 17.63 30.54
C SER A 49 -12.79 16.83 29.32
N LEU A 50 -11.48 16.86 29.01
CA LEU A 50 -10.88 16.01 27.99
C LEU A 50 -11.06 14.52 28.30
N THR A 51 -11.18 14.15 29.58
CA THR A 51 -11.46 12.77 30.01
C THR A 51 -12.90 12.36 29.67
N SER A 52 -13.91 13.15 30.06
CA SER A 52 -15.31 12.88 29.69
C SER A 52 -15.55 12.97 28.19
N MET A 53 -14.83 13.85 27.48
CA MET A 53 -14.87 13.94 26.01
C MET A 53 -14.29 12.68 25.36
N ARG A 54 -13.12 12.20 25.83
CA ARG A 54 -12.52 10.93 25.38
C ARG A 54 -13.47 9.77 25.61
N GLU A 55 -14.04 9.64 26.81
CA GLU A 55 -15.03 8.61 27.12
C GLU A 55 -16.25 8.65 26.19
N ALA A 56 -16.80 9.85 25.93
CA ALA A 56 -17.93 10.01 25.02
C ALA A 56 -17.58 9.55 23.59
N ILE A 57 -16.36 9.85 23.11
CA ILE A 57 -15.86 9.39 21.81
C ILE A 57 -15.68 7.86 21.79
N GLU A 58 -15.12 7.26 22.84
CA GLU A 58 -14.95 5.81 22.98
C GLU A 58 -16.29 5.06 23.02
N ARG A 59 -17.32 5.65 23.66
CA ARG A 59 -18.70 5.13 23.73
C ARG A 59 -19.56 5.47 22.50
N GLY A 60 -19.13 6.37 21.62
CA GLY A 60 -19.91 6.83 20.45
C GLY A 60 -21.09 7.74 20.80
N GLU A 61 -20.99 8.47 21.91
CA GLU A 61 -22.02 9.39 22.42
C GLU A 61 -21.98 10.76 21.72
N THR A 62 -23.03 11.56 21.87
CA THR A 62 -23.05 12.95 21.41
C THR A 62 -21.98 13.79 22.11
N ILE A 63 -20.86 13.99 21.41
CA ILE A 63 -19.81 14.95 21.80
C ILE A 63 -20.47 16.33 22.03
N PRO A 64 -20.39 16.91 23.23
CA PRO A 64 -20.95 18.23 23.52
C PRO A 64 -20.19 19.34 22.77
N ALA A 65 -20.89 20.43 22.46
CA ALA A 65 -20.29 21.54 21.73
C ALA A 65 -19.16 22.20 22.54
N LEU A 66 -17.99 22.36 21.90
CA LEU A 66 -16.87 23.13 22.44
C LEU A 66 -17.27 24.61 22.46
N GLY A 67 -17.36 25.18 23.67
CA GLY A 67 -17.73 26.58 23.88
C GLY A 67 -16.60 27.55 23.56
N GLU A 68 -16.93 28.82 23.35
CA GLU A 68 -15.96 29.84 22.93
C GLU A 68 -14.85 30.08 23.99
N THR A 69 -13.62 29.79 23.57
CA THR A 69 -12.32 30.29 24.07
C THR A 69 -12.26 30.83 25.51
N GLY A 70 -11.78 29.99 26.43
CA GLY A 70 -11.08 30.44 27.63
C GLY A 70 -9.58 30.59 27.37
N ASP A 71 -8.92 31.53 28.03
CA ASP A 71 -7.45 31.57 28.15
C ASP A 71 -6.93 30.24 28.76
N ALA A 72 -5.70 29.83 28.44
CA ALA A 72 -5.10 28.57 28.92
C ALA A 72 -5.05 28.49 30.46
N ARG A 73 -5.00 29.66 31.14
CA ARG A 73 -5.16 29.75 32.60
C ARG A 73 -6.55 29.30 33.07
N THR A 74 -7.61 29.64 32.33
CA THR A 74 -8.99 29.25 32.60
C THR A 74 -9.21 27.77 32.31
N GLU A 75 -8.67 27.24 31.19
CA GLU A 75 -8.71 25.80 30.92
C GLU A 75 -7.99 25.00 32.01
N ARG A 76 -6.81 25.42 32.49
CA ARG A 76 -6.10 24.74 33.60
C ARG A 76 -6.90 24.75 34.92
N VAL A 77 -7.54 25.87 35.27
CA VAL A 77 -8.39 25.95 36.48
C VAL A 77 -9.64 25.07 36.33
N SER A 78 -10.21 24.98 35.14
CA SER A 78 -11.30 24.06 34.83
C SER A 78 -10.88 22.59 34.94
N HIS A 79 -9.74 22.22 34.34
CA HIS A 79 -9.18 20.87 34.45
C HIS A 79 -8.99 20.47 35.92
N LEU A 80 -8.29 21.29 36.72
CA LEU A 80 -8.10 21.04 38.15
C LEU A 80 -9.43 20.95 38.91
N THR A 81 -10.44 21.74 38.53
CA THR A 81 -11.81 21.64 39.08
C THR A 81 -12.44 20.29 38.75
N HIS A 82 -12.31 19.80 37.52
CA HIS A 82 -12.94 18.57 37.06
C HIS A 82 -12.24 17.32 37.61
N THR A 83 -10.91 17.23 37.54
CA THR A 83 -10.15 16.10 38.13
C THR A 83 -10.42 15.96 39.63
N LEU A 84 -10.61 17.08 40.35
CA LEU A 84 -11.00 17.07 41.76
C LEU A 84 -12.49 16.76 42.01
N ARG A 85 -13.37 16.85 41.01
CA ARG A 85 -14.75 16.32 41.07
C ARG A 85 -14.75 14.81 40.82
N ASP A 86 -13.99 14.31 39.86
CA ASP A 86 -13.96 12.87 39.57
C ASP A 86 -13.23 12.07 40.65
N LEU A 87 -12.10 12.55 41.18
CA LEU A 87 -11.46 11.99 42.40
C LEU A 87 -12.33 12.15 43.67
N ASP A 88 -13.38 12.97 43.63
CA ASP A 88 -14.42 13.04 44.68
C ASP A 88 -15.59 12.05 44.40
N LYS A 89 -15.86 11.63 43.15
CA LYS A 89 -16.85 10.59 42.74
C LYS A 89 -16.31 9.16 42.82
N GLU A 90 -15.10 8.92 42.31
CA GLU A 90 -14.39 7.63 42.34
C GLU A 90 -14.25 7.10 43.78
N ALA A 91 -14.17 8.02 44.76
CA ALA A 91 -14.16 7.73 46.18
C ALA A 91 -15.54 7.43 46.81
N ALA A 92 -16.63 7.41 46.03
CA ALA A 92 -18.02 7.26 46.50
C ALA A 92 -18.74 6.02 45.96
N ASP A 93 -18.55 5.65 44.69
CA ASP A 93 -19.42 4.71 43.95
C ASP A 93 -19.16 3.21 44.19
N PHE A 94 -18.83 2.81 45.43
CA PHE A 94 -18.40 1.43 45.74
C PHE A 94 -19.52 0.50 46.26
N LYS A 95 -20.46 0.06 45.40
CA LYS A 95 -21.35 -1.13 45.59
C LYS A 95 -22.09 -1.56 44.27
N PRO A 96 -22.53 -2.84 44.09
CA PRO A 96 -22.86 -3.42 42.75
C PRO A 96 -24.31 -3.99 42.51
N GLU A 97 -24.55 -4.56 41.30
CA GLU A 97 -25.77 -5.26 40.73
C GLU A 97 -26.94 -4.32 40.28
N HIS A 98 -27.84 -4.53 39.26
CA HIS A 98 -28.21 -5.58 38.23
C HIS A 98 -29.11 -4.92 37.12
N ARG A 99 -29.61 -5.49 35.99
CA ARG A 99 -29.23 -6.57 35.02
C ARG A 99 -30.35 -6.87 33.97
N GLY A 100 -30.05 -6.83 32.66
CA GLY A 100 -30.88 -7.40 31.53
C GLY A 100 -31.95 -6.47 30.89
N THR A 101 -32.65 -6.77 29.77
CA THR A 101 -32.54 -7.80 28.67
C THR A 101 -33.59 -7.56 27.54
N LEU A 102 -33.54 -8.32 26.40
CA LEU A 102 -34.50 -8.42 25.24
C LEU A 102 -34.37 -7.32 24.14
N GLU A 103 -34.34 -7.57 22.80
CA GLU A 103 -35.17 -8.36 21.82
C GLU A 103 -36.47 -7.59 21.40
N ASP A 104 -37.03 -7.65 20.16
CA ASP A 104 -37.05 -8.68 19.10
C ASP A 104 -37.53 -8.14 17.68
N VAL A 105 -37.55 -9.02 16.66
CA VAL A 105 -38.31 -9.03 15.36
C VAL A 105 -37.81 -8.19 14.16
N ALA A 106 -37.84 -8.85 12.98
CA ALA A 106 -37.55 -8.30 11.65
C ALA A 106 -38.68 -8.57 10.62
N ARG A 107 -38.67 -7.86 9.46
CA ARG A 107 -38.89 -8.43 8.10
C ARG A 107 -38.70 -7.41 6.96
N PRO A 108 -38.31 -7.84 5.74
CA PRO A 108 -38.10 -6.96 4.57
C PRO A 108 -39.20 -7.08 3.49
N ASP A 109 -39.43 -6.01 2.71
CA ASP A 109 -39.31 -6.01 1.23
C ASP A 109 -39.75 -4.69 0.56
N HIS A 110 -38.80 -3.85 0.15
CA HIS A 110 -38.91 -2.80 -0.90
C HIS A 110 -37.50 -2.42 -1.41
N ARG A 111 -36.78 -3.40 -1.97
CA ARG A 111 -35.30 -3.52 -1.87
C ARG A 111 -34.41 -2.52 -2.62
N THR A 112 -34.91 -1.54 -3.36
CA THR A 112 -34.09 -0.50 -4.03
C THR A 112 -34.28 0.87 -3.39
N GLU A 113 -35.44 1.51 -3.54
CA GLU A 113 -35.67 2.84 -2.95
C GLU A 113 -35.59 2.88 -1.42
N ALA A 114 -35.90 1.77 -0.74
CA ALA A 114 -35.73 1.69 0.71
C ALA A 114 -34.25 1.54 1.09
N ARG A 115 -33.42 0.88 0.25
CA ARG A 115 -31.97 0.79 0.46
C ARG A 115 -31.29 2.14 0.27
N ASP A 116 -31.67 2.91 -0.75
CA ASP A 116 -31.08 4.23 -0.97
C ASP A 116 -31.48 5.23 0.14
N ARG A 117 -32.73 5.16 0.64
CA ARG A 117 -33.18 5.94 1.82
C ARG A 117 -32.48 5.52 3.12
N ASP A 118 -32.29 4.21 3.33
CA ASP A 118 -31.58 3.68 4.50
C ASP A 118 -30.07 3.95 4.43
N PHE A 119 -29.48 4.01 3.22
CA PHE A 119 -28.11 4.46 3.02
C PHE A 119 -27.96 5.95 3.36
N GLU A 120 -28.78 6.84 2.80
CA GLU A 120 -28.63 8.29 3.07
C GLU A 120 -28.90 8.61 4.56
N ARG A 121 -29.83 7.93 5.24
CA ARG A 121 -29.99 8.04 6.71
C ARG A 121 -28.73 7.63 7.48
N ARG A 122 -28.08 6.53 7.10
CA ARG A 122 -26.82 6.11 7.73
C ARG A 122 -25.66 7.03 7.36
N TYR A 123 -25.65 7.55 6.14
CA TYR A 123 -24.73 8.60 5.71
C TYR A 123 -24.90 9.87 6.55
N GLU A 124 -26.11 10.36 6.78
CA GLU A 124 -26.36 11.56 7.59
C GLU A 124 -25.80 11.40 9.01
N ASN A 125 -26.05 10.25 9.65
CA ASN A 125 -25.50 9.93 10.96
C ASN A 125 -23.96 9.85 10.97
N VAL A 126 -23.38 9.02 10.08
CA VAL A 126 -21.93 8.76 10.04
C VAL A 126 -21.14 9.99 9.59
N SER A 127 -21.65 10.77 8.63
CA SER A 127 -21.01 12.01 8.19
C SER A 127 -21.11 13.12 9.24
N ALA A 128 -22.22 13.22 9.97
CA ALA A 128 -22.34 14.15 11.10
C ALA A 128 -21.40 13.76 12.26
N GLU A 129 -21.17 12.46 12.49
CA GLU A 129 -20.20 11.98 13.47
C GLU A 129 -18.75 12.26 13.03
N LEU A 130 -18.35 11.81 11.83
CA LEU A 130 -17.01 12.03 11.28
C LEU A 130 -16.68 13.54 11.15
N SER A 131 -17.66 14.39 10.84
CA SER A 131 -17.47 15.84 10.84
C SER A 131 -17.13 16.41 12.23
N ARG A 132 -17.75 15.89 13.30
CA ARG A 132 -17.43 16.29 14.68
C ARG A 132 -16.07 15.74 15.11
N LEU A 133 -15.80 14.48 14.82
CA LEU A 133 -14.51 13.82 15.09
C LEU A 133 -13.35 14.59 14.44
N ARG A 134 -13.48 14.98 13.17
CA ARG A 134 -12.53 15.86 12.48
C ARG A 134 -12.35 17.21 13.16
N VAL A 135 -13.43 17.89 13.55
CA VAL A 135 -13.35 19.19 14.24
C VAL A 135 -12.62 19.06 15.59
N VAL A 136 -12.90 17.99 16.35
CA VAL A 136 -12.17 17.69 17.60
C VAL A 136 -10.69 17.43 17.31
N HIS A 137 -10.36 16.63 16.29
CA HIS A 137 -8.97 16.36 15.90
C HIS A 137 -8.22 17.63 15.48
N ASP A 138 -8.79 18.44 14.58
CA ASP A 138 -8.17 19.70 14.13
C ASP A 138 -8.08 20.74 15.28
N GLU A 139 -8.95 20.69 16.31
CA GLU A 139 -8.79 21.50 17.52
C GLU A 139 -7.68 20.96 18.46
N MET A 140 -7.59 19.64 18.67
CA MET A 140 -6.52 19.06 19.49
C MET A 140 -5.15 19.30 18.84
N ASP A 141 -5.03 19.10 17.52
CA ASP A 141 -3.84 19.46 16.73
C ASP A 141 -3.43 20.92 17.01
N ARG A 142 -4.38 21.87 16.90
CA ARG A 142 -4.13 23.31 17.15
C ARG A 142 -3.71 23.60 18.59
N LYS A 143 -4.37 23.00 19.58
CA LYS A 143 -4.09 23.26 21.01
C LYS A 143 -2.74 22.67 21.42
N GLU A 144 -2.41 21.46 20.99
CA GLU A 144 -1.10 20.84 21.17
C GLU A 144 0.00 21.66 20.50
N PHE A 145 -0.20 22.01 19.22
CA PHE A 145 0.72 22.82 18.42
C PHE A 145 1.00 24.20 19.07
N ALA A 146 -0.04 24.90 19.50
CA ALA A 146 0.08 26.21 20.15
C ALA A 146 0.82 26.11 21.49
N LEU A 147 0.50 25.12 22.31
CA LEU A 147 1.11 24.88 23.62
C LEU A 147 2.61 24.53 23.50
N LEU A 148 2.95 23.60 22.61
CA LEU A 148 4.33 23.23 22.28
C LEU A 148 5.12 24.45 21.82
N ARG A 149 4.52 25.30 20.96
CA ARG A 149 5.20 26.46 20.41
C ARG A 149 5.34 27.64 21.39
N GLU A 150 4.39 27.84 22.31
CA GLU A 150 4.50 28.85 23.38
C GLU A 150 5.57 28.45 24.41
N ARG A 151 5.52 27.21 24.91
CA ARG A 151 6.44 26.69 25.93
C ARG A 151 7.83 26.36 25.39
N ARG A 152 7.92 25.93 24.13
CA ARG A 152 9.13 25.39 23.48
C ARG A 152 9.75 24.31 24.37
N SER A 153 11.08 24.30 24.51
CA SER A 153 11.84 23.38 25.37
C SER A 153 11.62 23.54 26.89
N LYS A 154 10.60 24.31 27.34
CA LYS A 154 10.30 24.58 28.76
C LYS A 154 8.91 24.10 29.17
N LEU A 155 8.56 22.87 28.80
CA LEU A 155 7.34 22.19 29.24
C LEU A 155 7.41 21.88 30.74
N SER A 156 6.39 22.29 31.49
CA SER A 156 6.18 21.86 32.89
C SER A 156 5.50 20.50 32.96
N ALA A 157 5.44 19.90 34.15
CA ALA A 157 4.68 18.66 34.37
C ALA A 157 3.19 18.78 33.99
N ALA A 158 2.59 19.97 34.16
CA ALA A 158 1.21 20.23 33.77
C ALA A 158 1.05 20.36 32.24
N ASP A 159 2.00 20.99 31.54
CA ASP A 159 1.96 21.06 30.07
C ASP A 159 2.15 19.65 29.47
N LEU A 160 3.02 18.81 30.07
CA LEU A 160 3.23 17.41 29.65
C LEU A 160 2.02 16.50 29.92
N ASP A 161 1.25 16.75 30.97
CA ASP A 161 0.00 16.00 31.22
C ASP A 161 -1.10 16.45 30.24
N LEU A 162 -1.20 17.75 29.97
CA LEU A 162 -2.14 18.32 29.00
C LEU A 162 -1.89 17.82 27.57
N ILE A 163 -0.63 17.74 27.14
CA ILE A 163 -0.25 17.12 25.84
C ILE A 163 -0.69 15.65 25.79
N LYS A 164 -0.51 14.88 26.87
CA LYS A 164 -0.99 13.48 26.92
C LYS A 164 -2.52 13.38 26.88
N GLN A 165 -3.24 14.37 27.40
CA GLN A 165 -4.70 14.42 27.29
C GLN A 165 -5.15 14.75 25.86
N TYR A 166 -4.51 15.70 25.19
CA TYR A 166 -4.75 15.99 23.77
C TYR A 166 -4.47 14.76 22.90
N GLN A 167 -3.31 14.11 23.07
CA GLN A 167 -2.98 12.86 22.38
C GLN A 167 -4.00 11.76 22.69
N GLY A 168 -4.40 11.58 23.95
CA GLY A 168 -5.40 10.58 24.34
C GLY A 168 -6.80 10.82 23.76
N VAL A 169 -7.15 12.07 23.43
CA VAL A 169 -8.36 12.39 22.66
C VAL A 169 -8.14 12.10 21.17
N ARG A 170 -6.98 12.46 20.59
CA ARG A 170 -6.62 12.16 19.19
C ARG A 170 -6.60 10.64 18.92
N ASP A 171 -6.04 9.85 19.83
CA ASP A 171 -6.01 8.38 19.77
C ASP A 171 -7.44 7.79 19.80
N ALA A 172 -8.31 8.31 20.67
CA ALA A 172 -9.71 7.88 20.75
C ALA A 172 -10.52 8.27 19.50
N VAL A 173 -10.26 9.46 18.93
CA VAL A 173 -10.82 9.88 17.64
C VAL A 173 -10.36 8.93 16.53
N ALA A 174 -9.06 8.67 16.42
CA ALA A 174 -8.51 7.77 15.40
C ALA A 174 -9.08 6.35 15.51
N LEU A 175 -9.21 5.82 16.73
CA LEU A 175 -9.84 4.51 16.98
C LEU A 175 -11.33 4.51 16.61
N ARG A 176 -12.07 5.59 16.89
CA ARG A 176 -13.49 5.71 16.54
C ARG A 176 -13.69 5.86 15.03
N GLU A 177 -12.85 6.65 14.35
CA GLU A 177 -12.85 6.73 12.88
C GLU A 177 -12.48 5.39 12.24
N ALA A 178 -11.48 4.67 12.77
CA ALA A 178 -11.10 3.35 12.27
C ALA A 178 -12.27 2.36 12.36
N ARG A 179 -13.00 2.34 13.49
CA ARG A 179 -14.25 1.56 13.65
C ARG A 179 -15.29 1.96 12.60
N LEU A 180 -15.59 3.26 12.46
CA LEU A 180 -16.58 3.74 11.48
C LEU A 180 -16.22 3.41 10.02
N ARG A 181 -14.92 3.30 9.70
CA ARG A 181 -14.40 2.93 8.38
C ARG A 181 -14.27 1.41 8.15
N THR A 182 -14.53 0.57 9.16
CA THR A 182 -14.33 -0.90 9.08
C THR A 182 -15.56 -1.73 9.42
N ASP A 183 -16.47 -1.21 10.24
CA ASP A 183 -17.77 -1.81 10.52
C ASP A 183 -18.59 -1.94 9.21
N PRO A 184 -19.10 -3.14 8.85
CA PRO A 184 -19.89 -3.36 7.64
C PRO A 184 -21.12 -2.46 7.49
N GLU A 185 -21.71 -1.94 8.58
CA GLU A 185 -22.88 -1.06 8.51
C GLU A 185 -22.53 0.40 8.21
N THR A 186 -21.33 0.86 8.58
CA THR A 186 -20.90 2.27 8.45
C THR A 186 -19.77 2.50 7.44
N PHE A 187 -19.02 1.47 7.02
CA PHE A 187 -17.91 1.57 6.05
C PHE A 187 -18.30 2.34 4.78
N ALA A 188 -19.38 1.95 4.11
CA ALA A 188 -19.80 2.61 2.87
C ALA A 188 -20.30 4.06 3.08
N PRO A 189 -21.12 4.36 4.11
CA PRO A 189 -21.37 5.73 4.58
C PRO A 189 -20.10 6.56 4.83
N ALA A 190 -19.12 6.02 5.57
CA ALA A 190 -17.86 6.71 5.89
C ALA A 190 -17.01 6.98 4.63
N ARG A 191 -16.95 6.02 3.71
CA ARG A 191 -16.27 6.15 2.42
C ARG A 191 -16.96 7.14 1.48
N ALA A 192 -18.28 7.25 1.49
CA ALA A 192 -19.00 8.31 0.79
C ALA A 192 -18.68 9.69 1.38
N PHE A 193 -18.50 9.80 2.70
CA PHE A 193 -18.11 11.04 3.37
C PHE A 193 -16.66 11.45 3.04
N GLU A 194 -15.73 10.50 2.97
CA GLU A 194 -14.34 10.74 2.53
C GLU A 194 -14.29 11.34 1.11
N LEU A 195 -14.96 10.72 0.13
CA LEU A 195 -15.01 11.22 -1.25
C LEU A 195 -15.73 12.57 -1.38
N ARG A 196 -16.84 12.78 -0.65
CA ARG A 196 -17.52 14.08 -0.57
C ARG A 196 -16.61 15.16 0.08
N SER A 197 -15.78 14.79 1.06
CA SER A 197 -14.80 15.69 1.70
C SER A 197 -13.71 16.11 0.72
N TYR A 198 -13.06 15.18 0.00
CA TYR A 198 -12.06 15.52 -1.02
C TYR A 198 -12.63 16.44 -2.10
N ARG A 199 -13.88 16.24 -2.52
CA ARG A 199 -14.59 17.11 -3.47
C ARG A 199 -14.76 18.53 -2.93
N GLU A 200 -15.13 18.68 -1.66
CA GLU A 200 -15.27 19.99 -1.02
C GLU A 200 -13.92 20.69 -0.81
N GLU A 201 -12.88 19.95 -0.42
CA GLU A 201 -11.51 20.48 -0.24
C GLU A 201 -10.95 20.97 -1.58
N LEU A 202 -11.03 20.17 -2.64
CA LEU A 202 -10.63 20.58 -4.00
C LEU A 202 -11.40 21.84 -4.47
N GLY A 203 -12.71 21.92 -4.18
CA GLY A 203 -13.56 23.04 -4.56
C GLY A 203 -13.28 24.33 -3.78
N LYS A 204 -12.95 24.24 -2.49
CA LYS A 204 -12.71 25.38 -1.60
C LYS A 204 -11.26 25.86 -1.62
N GLU A 205 -10.31 24.94 -1.70
CA GLU A 205 -8.89 25.17 -1.39
C GLU A 205 -7.92 24.66 -2.46
N ARG A 206 -8.43 23.99 -3.52
CA ARG A 206 -7.62 23.40 -4.62
C ARG A 206 -6.61 22.34 -4.18
N TYR A 207 -6.79 21.83 -2.97
CA TYR A 207 -5.98 20.83 -2.29
C TYR A 207 -6.92 19.82 -1.63
N ALA A 208 -6.44 18.61 -1.33
CA ALA A 208 -7.21 17.61 -0.60
C ALA A 208 -6.28 16.75 0.26
N VAL A 209 -6.70 16.44 1.49
CA VAL A 209 -5.86 15.81 2.51
C VAL A 209 -5.96 14.29 2.42
N THR A 210 -5.44 13.73 1.33
CA THR A 210 -5.32 12.28 1.11
C THR A 210 -4.31 11.66 2.10
N PRO A 211 -4.29 10.33 2.32
CA PRO A 211 -3.41 9.70 3.31
C PRO A 211 -1.90 10.02 3.14
N SER A 212 -1.36 9.96 1.93
CA SER A 212 0.03 10.35 1.65
C SER A 212 0.30 11.84 1.94
N ARG A 213 -0.71 12.69 1.77
CA ARG A 213 -0.63 14.13 2.02
C ARG A 213 -0.69 14.46 3.51
N ARG A 214 -1.55 13.78 4.28
CA ARG A 214 -1.57 13.84 5.75
C ARG A 214 -0.21 13.46 6.34
N ALA A 215 0.39 12.37 5.88
CA ALA A 215 1.71 11.95 6.35
C ALA A 215 2.83 12.99 6.12
N TYR A 216 2.74 13.80 5.05
CA TYR A 216 3.65 14.94 4.85
C TYR A 216 3.29 16.14 5.73
N GLU A 217 2.01 16.43 5.94
CA GLU A 217 1.56 17.49 6.85
C GLU A 217 2.01 17.24 8.29
N ASP A 218 1.77 16.03 8.81
CA ASP A 218 2.11 15.64 10.19
C ASP A 218 3.62 15.73 10.46
N ASP A 219 4.45 15.49 9.44
CA ASP A 219 5.91 15.64 9.55
C ASP A 219 6.37 17.10 9.46
N ILE A 220 5.72 17.94 8.65
CA ILE A 220 6.00 19.37 8.58
C ILE A 220 5.52 20.09 9.85
N GLN A 221 4.39 19.66 10.42
CA GLN A 221 3.87 20.14 11.69
C GLN A 221 4.91 19.99 12.80
N ARG A 222 5.47 18.78 13.00
CA ARG A 222 6.52 18.52 14.00
C ARG A 222 7.73 19.46 13.87
N LEU A 223 8.14 19.78 12.65
CA LEU A 223 9.26 20.70 12.41
C LEU A 223 8.91 22.15 12.76
N TRP A 224 7.66 22.56 12.58
CA TRP A 224 7.17 23.87 13.01
C TRP A 224 6.94 23.97 14.52
N GLU A 225 6.58 22.88 15.20
CA GLU A 225 6.55 22.77 16.67
C GLU A 225 7.97 22.94 17.27
N GLU A 226 8.98 22.30 16.66
CA GLU A 226 10.40 22.52 16.98
C GLU A 226 10.93 23.93 16.60
N GLY A 227 10.13 24.74 15.90
CA GLY A 227 10.50 26.07 15.44
C GLY A 227 11.62 26.06 14.39
N LYS A 228 11.64 25.05 13.51
CA LYS A 228 12.57 24.92 12.38
C LYS A 228 11.94 25.44 11.08
N SER A 229 12.78 25.96 10.19
CA SER A 229 12.38 26.31 8.83
C SER A 229 12.33 25.07 7.94
N VAL A 230 11.33 24.98 7.05
CA VAL A 230 11.08 23.77 6.24
C VAL A 230 11.18 24.09 4.76
N MET A 231 11.91 23.29 3.98
CA MET A 231 11.88 23.39 2.51
C MET A 231 11.28 22.13 1.91
N THR A 232 10.13 22.30 1.24
CA THR A 232 9.51 21.25 0.45
C THR A 232 10.18 21.18 -0.93
N THR A 233 10.72 20.03 -1.24
CA THR A 233 11.43 19.71 -2.49
C THR A 233 10.66 18.66 -3.26
N GLY A 234 10.89 18.56 -4.57
CA GLY A 234 10.30 17.52 -5.41
C GLY A 234 9.84 18.06 -6.76
N PRO A 235 9.20 17.22 -7.58
CA PRO A 235 8.77 17.59 -8.94
C PRO A 235 7.74 18.74 -8.96
N THR A 236 7.62 19.38 -10.13
CA THR A 236 6.55 20.35 -10.43
C THR A 236 5.18 19.65 -10.43
N GLY A 237 4.11 20.33 -10.01
CA GLY A 237 2.75 19.78 -10.01
C GLY A 237 2.41 18.81 -8.86
N THR A 238 3.32 18.57 -7.92
CA THR A 238 3.08 17.72 -6.73
C THR A 238 2.21 18.36 -5.64
N GLY A 239 1.88 19.65 -5.75
CA GLY A 239 1.04 20.37 -4.78
C GLY A 239 1.77 21.01 -3.60
N LYS A 240 3.12 21.06 -3.61
CA LYS A 240 3.97 21.58 -2.52
C LYS A 240 3.47 22.89 -1.88
N THR A 241 3.17 23.89 -2.71
CA THR A 241 2.79 25.23 -2.24
C THR A 241 1.40 25.25 -1.62
N GLU A 242 0.43 24.59 -2.26
CA GLU A 242 -0.96 24.55 -1.78
C GLU A 242 -1.07 23.71 -0.49
N MET A 243 -0.25 22.66 -0.33
CA MET A 243 -0.07 21.93 0.94
C MET A 243 0.45 22.84 2.07
N LEU A 244 1.50 23.62 1.82
CA LEU A 244 2.02 24.54 2.84
C LEU A 244 1.01 25.65 3.17
N ILE A 245 0.20 26.09 2.21
CA ILE A 245 -0.88 27.06 2.42
C ILE A 245 -2.01 26.44 3.27
N HIS A 246 -2.45 25.23 2.92
CA HIS A 246 -3.46 24.48 3.69
C HIS A 246 -2.99 24.25 5.12
N LEU A 247 -1.80 23.67 5.33
CA LEU A 247 -1.26 23.39 6.66
C LEU A 247 -1.06 24.67 7.49
N SER A 248 -0.60 25.77 6.87
CA SER A 248 -0.49 27.06 7.56
C SER A 248 -1.85 27.55 8.06
N LYS A 249 -2.85 27.53 7.18
CA LYS A 249 -4.23 27.91 7.53
C LYS A 249 -4.84 26.95 8.58
N ARG A 250 -4.52 25.65 8.50
CA ARG A 250 -4.99 24.62 9.44
C ARG A 250 -4.43 24.87 10.84
N LEU A 251 -3.13 25.07 11.00
CA LEU A 251 -2.47 25.22 12.30
C LEU A 251 -2.53 26.64 12.89
N TYR A 252 -2.34 27.70 12.09
CA TYR A 252 -2.25 29.07 12.58
C TYR A 252 -3.58 29.85 12.52
N GLY A 253 -4.61 29.29 11.85
CA GLY A 253 -5.93 29.91 11.68
C GLY A 253 -6.00 31.05 10.65
N GLU A 254 -4.84 31.49 10.13
CA GLU A 254 -4.71 32.60 9.19
C GLU A 254 -3.96 32.16 7.92
N ASN A 255 -4.20 32.84 6.80
CA ASN A 255 -3.49 32.56 5.56
C ASN A 255 -2.01 33.01 5.68
N PRO A 256 -1.04 32.22 5.19
CA PRO A 256 0.35 32.63 5.15
C PRO A 256 0.57 33.71 4.07
N GLU A 257 1.60 34.52 4.27
CA GLU A 257 2.06 35.48 3.27
C GLU A 257 3.00 34.77 2.27
N VAL A 258 2.73 34.90 0.97
CA VAL A 258 3.39 34.08 -0.07
C VAL A 258 4.19 34.95 -1.03
N LEU A 259 5.52 34.78 -1.00
CA LEU A 259 6.41 35.30 -2.03
C LEU A 259 6.50 34.29 -3.18
N ARG A 260 5.93 34.63 -4.34
CA ARG A 260 6.12 33.85 -5.58
C ARG A 260 7.44 34.29 -6.23
N SER A 261 8.47 33.45 -6.14
CA SER A 261 9.85 33.80 -6.51
C SER A 261 10.09 33.79 -8.02
N THR A 262 10.83 34.78 -8.50
CA THR A 262 11.34 34.85 -9.89
C THR A 262 12.77 35.40 -9.91
N GLU A 263 13.47 35.28 -11.04
CA GLU A 263 14.78 35.93 -11.25
C GLU A 263 14.74 37.46 -11.11
N ARG A 264 13.55 38.07 -11.18
CA ARG A 264 13.32 39.52 -11.07
C ARG A 264 12.87 39.95 -9.67
N THR A 265 12.60 39.01 -8.77
CA THR A 265 12.07 39.28 -7.43
C THR A 265 13.15 39.89 -6.55
N GLY A 266 13.17 41.22 -6.49
CA GLY A 266 14.21 42.00 -5.84
C GLY A 266 13.95 42.30 -4.35
N PRO A 267 14.93 42.91 -3.66
CA PRO A 267 14.83 43.23 -2.23
C PRO A 267 13.61 44.09 -1.87
N SER A 268 13.16 44.93 -2.80
CA SER A 268 12.01 45.82 -2.59
C SER A 268 10.63 45.13 -2.64
N GLU A 269 10.56 43.90 -3.15
CA GLU A 269 9.36 43.05 -3.04
C GLU A 269 9.39 42.18 -1.77
N ILE A 270 10.61 41.84 -1.32
CA ILE A 270 10.87 40.97 -0.17
C ILE A 270 10.77 41.76 1.13
N PHE A 271 11.61 42.79 1.29
CA PHE A 271 11.74 43.59 2.52
C PHE A 271 10.87 44.84 2.47
N GLY A 272 10.80 45.51 1.32
CA GLY A 272 9.96 46.69 1.12
C GLY A 272 10.73 47.87 0.57
N LYS A 273 10.10 49.05 0.56
CA LYS A 273 10.70 50.26 -0.01
C LYS A 273 10.12 51.54 0.61
N PRO A 274 10.93 52.59 0.79
CA PRO A 274 10.40 53.92 1.06
C PRO A 274 9.66 54.45 -0.18
N LEU A 275 8.51 55.08 0.05
CA LEU A 275 7.69 55.77 -0.94
C LEU A 275 7.30 57.15 -0.40
N LEU A 276 6.93 58.07 -1.30
CA LEU A 276 6.34 59.35 -0.93
C LEU A 276 4.81 59.27 -1.04
N ARG A 277 4.10 59.89 -0.08
CA ARG A 277 2.66 60.19 -0.20
C ARG A 277 2.40 61.66 0.12
N ALA A 278 1.32 62.22 -0.43
CA ALA A 278 0.90 63.59 -0.13
C ALA A 278 0.24 63.67 1.25
N THR A 279 0.53 64.71 2.02
CA THR A 279 -0.12 64.95 3.32
C THR A 279 -1.40 65.79 3.16
N PRO A 280 -2.34 65.77 4.12
CA PRO A 280 -3.57 66.57 4.05
C PRO A 280 -3.34 68.08 3.95
N GLU A 281 -2.19 68.57 4.43
CA GLU A 281 -1.77 69.98 4.38
C GLU A 281 -1.10 70.37 3.05
N GLY A 282 -1.00 69.45 2.09
CA GLY A 282 -0.35 69.66 0.79
C GLY A 282 1.17 69.44 0.79
N GLY A 283 1.72 68.84 1.84
CA GLY A 283 3.12 68.42 1.89
C GLY A 283 3.37 67.07 1.22
N THR A 284 4.60 66.56 1.35
CA THR A 284 4.92 65.15 1.07
C THR A 284 5.62 64.53 2.27
N GLU A 285 5.24 63.31 2.63
CA GLU A 285 5.88 62.52 3.67
C GLU A 285 6.44 61.22 3.08
N THR A 286 7.59 60.79 3.59
CA THR A 286 8.16 59.47 3.29
C THR A 286 7.50 58.45 4.21
N TYR A 287 6.95 57.39 3.64
CA TYR A 287 6.45 56.24 4.38
C TYR A 287 7.08 54.96 3.83
N PHE A 288 7.27 53.96 4.70
CA PHE A 288 7.73 52.65 4.29
C PHE A 288 6.55 51.79 3.80
N GLN A 289 6.69 51.20 2.61
CA GLN A 289 5.80 50.13 2.14
C GLN A 289 6.50 48.79 2.41
N PRO A 290 6.02 47.98 3.39
CA PRO A 290 6.63 46.70 3.71
C PRO A 290 6.49 45.71 2.54
N GLY A 291 7.55 44.94 2.34
CA GLY A 291 7.59 43.79 1.43
C GLY A 291 7.00 42.53 2.06
N ARG A 292 6.96 41.44 1.30
CA ARG A 292 6.27 40.19 1.67
C ARG A 292 6.82 39.55 2.95
N TYR A 293 8.13 39.55 3.16
CA TYR A 293 8.73 39.01 4.39
C TYR A 293 8.38 39.89 5.61
N THR A 294 8.54 41.21 5.46
CA THR A 294 8.32 42.19 6.54
C THR A 294 6.87 42.21 6.98
N PHE A 295 5.94 42.22 6.02
CA PHE A 295 4.50 42.14 6.27
C PHE A 295 4.09 40.85 7.00
N ALA A 296 4.80 39.73 6.76
CA ALA A 296 4.60 38.49 7.49
C ALA A 296 5.11 38.57 8.95
N VAL A 297 6.26 39.20 9.17
CA VAL A 297 6.81 39.46 10.51
C VAL A 297 5.91 40.41 11.30
N ASP A 298 5.54 41.56 10.73
CA ASP A 298 4.75 42.61 11.38
C ASP A 298 3.32 42.16 11.73
N ARG A 299 2.76 41.19 10.98
CA ARG A 299 1.46 40.58 11.27
C ARG A 299 1.54 39.31 12.12
N ASP A 300 2.74 38.82 12.40
CA ASP A 300 2.97 37.51 13.01
C ASP A 300 2.21 36.39 12.28
N VAL A 301 2.43 36.25 10.97
CA VAL A 301 1.88 35.16 10.14
C VAL A 301 2.99 34.35 9.47
N PRO A 302 2.74 33.08 9.07
CA PRO A 302 3.76 32.30 8.38
C PRO A 302 4.12 32.89 7.02
N PHE A 303 5.37 32.72 6.62
CA PHE A 303 5.92 33.19 5.36
C PHE A 303 6.32 32.00 4.48
N ILE A 304 5.84 31.97 3.24
CA ILE A 304 6.16 30.93 2.25
C ILE A 304 6.91 31.56 1.07
N ALA A 305 8.17 31.14 0.87
CA ALA A 305 8.92 31.43 -0.35
C ALA A 305 8.70 30.33 -1.38
N ASP A 306 7.75 30.56 -2.30
CA ASP A 306 7.41 29.63 -3.36
C ASP A 306 8.41 29.73 -4.53
N GLU A 307 8.80 28.59 -5.09
CA GLU A 307 9.88 28.44 -6.08
C GLU A 307 11.19 29.14 -5.67
N PHE A 308 11.53 29.07 -4.37
CA PHE A 308 12.63 29.75 -3.70
C PHE A 308 13.97 29.74 -4.47
N ASN A 309 14.31 28.64 -5.16
CA ASN A 309 15.53 28.53 -5.97
C ASN A 309 15.44 29.14 -7.38
N MET A 310 14.43 29.98 -7.64
CA MET A 310 14.37 30.99 -8.71
C MET A 310 14.88 32.37 -8.24
N LEU A 311 14.96 32.63 -6.93
CA LEU A 311 15.52 33.87 -6.43
C LEU A 311 17.01 33.94 -6.81
N ASP A 312 17.42 35.11 -7.30
CA ASP A 312 18.82 35.37 -7.59
C ASP A 312 19.69 35.16 -6.33
N THR A 313 20.92 34.73 -6.54
CA THR A 313 21.82 34.38 -5.44
C THR A 313 22.10 35.58 -4.52
N LYS A 314 21.97 36.83 -4.99
CA LYS A 314 22.13 38.02 -4.16
C LYS A 314 20.97 38.22 -3.19
N ALA A 315 19.71 38.13 -3.65
CA ALA A 315 18.53 38.21 -2.79
C ALA A 315 18.50 37.08 -1.75
N ARG A 316 18.88 35.85 -2.14
CA ARG A 316 19.04 34.74 -1.20
C ARG A 316 20.14 35.00 -0.15
N PHE A 317 21.27 35.59 -0.54
CA PHE A 317 22.30 36.00 0.43
C PHE A 317 21.82 37.10 1.40
N GLN A 318 21.02 38.08 0.96
CA GLN A 318 20.46 39.11 1.87
C GLN A 318 19.49 38.50 2.90
N PHE A 319 18.64 37.59 2.44
CA PHE A 319 17.76 36.79 3.29
C PHE A 319 18.51 35.85 4.28
N LYS A 320 19.80 35.52 4.06
CA LYS A 320 20.53 34.47 4.80
C LYS A 320 20.63 34.74 6.31
N GLU A 321 20.65 36.01 6.71
CA GLU A 321 20.63 36.43 8.11
C GLU A 321 19.23 36.35 8.76
N LEU A 322 18.20 36.08 7.96
CA LEU A 322 16.78 36.09 8.33
C LEU A 322 16.20 34.67 8.42
N TYR A 323 16.66 33.73 7.59
CA TYR A 323 16.21 32.33 7.63
C TYR A 323 16.40 31.67 8.99
N ASN A 324 17.45 32.05 9.73
CA ASN A 324 17.77 31.49 11.06
C ASN A 324 16.98 32.12 12.22
N ARG A 325 16.20 33.17 11.97
CA ARG A 325 15.58 33.97 13.02
C ARG A 325 14.36 33.27 13.59
N LYS A 326 14.26 33.28 14.93
CA LYS A 326 13.23 32.57 15.68
C LYS A 326 12.23 33.52 16.31
N ALA A 327 11.07 32.98 16.66
CA ALA A 327 10.06 33.69 17.43
C ALA A 327 10.68 34.35 18.69
N GLY A 328 10.48 35.66 18.84
CA GLY A 328 11.07 36.49 19.89
C GLY A 328 12.31 37.30 19.46
N ASP A 329 12.96 36.96 18.34
CA ASP A 329 14.06 37.74 17.77
C ASP A 329 13.57 39.08 17.21
N SER A 330 14.49 40.05 17.09
CA SER A 330 14.31 41.25 16.27
C SER A 330 15.14 41.18 14.99
N VAL A 331 14.55 41.69 13.91
CA VAL A 331 15.14 41.83 12.58
C VAL A 331 15.22 43.31 12.25
N VAL A 332 16.40 43.78 11.85
CA VAL A 332 16.61 45.16 11.40
C VAL A 332 16.56 45.19 9.89
N ILE A 333 15.66 46.00 9.31
CA ILE A 333 15.47 46.09 7.87
C ILE A 333 16.10 47.39 7.34
N GLN A 334 16.99 47.26 6.37
CA GLN A 334 17.79 48.38 5.85
C GLN A 334 16.91 49.35 5.05
N GLU A 335 15.91 48.82 4.35
CA GLU A 335 14.94 49.57 3.57
C GLU A 335 13.92 50.37 4.42
N ASP A 336 13.75 50.03 5.71
CA ASP A 336 12.95 50.80 6.69
C ASP A 336 13.85 51.61 7.65
N SER A 337 14.91 52.22 7.11
CA SER A 337 15.85 53.08 7.85
C SER A 337 16.53 52.42 9.07
N GLY A 338 16.53 51.08 9.15
CA GLY A 338 17.02 50.34 10.31
C GLY A 338 16.00 50.11 11.43
N HIS A 339 14.69 50.18 11.15
CA HIS A 339 13.65 49.85 12.13
C HIS A 339 13.75 48.37 12.60
N PRO A 340 13.60 48.08 13.91
CA PRO A 340 13.65 46.73 14.45
C PRO A 340 12.25 46.07 14.48
N HIS A 341 11.92 45.34 13.42
CA HIS A 341 10.74 44.47 13.37
C HIS A 341 10.92 43.29 14.34
N ARG A 342 9.85 42.85 15.01
CA ARG A 342 9.94 41.76 16.01
C ARG A 342 9.16 40.54 15.55
N ILE A 343 9.84 39.40 15.48
CA ILE A 343 9.19 38.12 15.14
C ILE A 343 8.35 37.66 16.33
N GLY A 344 7.04 37.48 16.11
CA GLY A 344 6.12 37.01 17.13
C GLY A 344 6.12 35.48 17.30
N ASN A 345 5.03 34.95 17.86
CA ASN A 345 4.89 33.54 18.23
C ASN A 345 4.04 32.72 17.23
N LYS A 346 3.60 33.30 16.10
CA LYS A 346 2.93 32.60 14.99
C LYS A 346 3.78 32.54 13.70
N PHE A 347 4.68 33.49 13.44
CA PHE A 347 5.57 33.51 12.27
C PHE A 347 6.39 32.21 12.15
N ALA A 348 6.19 31.44 11.09
CA ALA A 348 7.05 30.33 10.70
C ALA A 348 7.51 30.52 9.25
N PHE A 349 8.66 29.97 8.89
CA PHE A 349 9.22 30.13 7.56
C PHE A 349 9.31 28.80 6.81
N ALA A 350 8.73 28.78 5.61
CA ALA A 350 8.83 27.63 4.71
C ALA A 350 9.17 28.06 3.28
N ALA A 351 9.70 27.11 2.50
CA ALA A 351 10.05 27.30 1.10
C ALA A 351 9.56 26.13 0.24
N THR A 352 9.36 26.37 -1.06
CA THR A 352 9.23 25.32 -2.08
C THR A 352 10.39 25.40 -3.06
N ALA A 353 10.94 24.27 -3.51
CA ALA A 353 12.01 24.23 -4.50
C ALA A 353 11.87 23.06 -5.48
N ASN A 354 12.25 23.30 -6.74
CA ASN A 354 12.46 22.26 -7.74
C ASN A 354 13.97 22.10 -7.91
N LEU A 355 14.57 21.08 -7.28
CA LEU A 355 16.04 20.93 -7.22
C LEU A 355 16.65 20.80 -8.63
N LYS A 356 17.79 21.46 -8.84
CA LYS A 356 18.52 21.45 -10.12
C LYS A 356 18.87 20.02 -10.53
N SER A 357 18.59 19.69 -11.79
CA SER A 357 18.81 18.37 -12.38
C SER A 357 18.87 18.49 -13.91
N GLU A 358 18.99 17.39 -14.65
CA GLU A 358 18.86 17.41 -16.11
C GLU A 358 17.52 17.98 -16.61
N LYS A 359 16.45 17.91 -15.80
CA LYS A 359 15.13 18.49 -16.10
C LYS A 359 15.00 19.95 -15.69
N TYR A 360 15.86 20.41 -14.78
CA TYR A 360 15.75 21.71 -14.10
C TYR A 360 17.07 22.49 -14.18
N LYS A 361 17.66 22.58 -15.39
CA LYS A 361 19.02 23.10 -15.60
C LYS A 361 19.21 24.58 -15.22
N GLU A 362 18.16 25.38 -15.42
CA GLU A 362 18.13 26.83 -15.18
C GLU A 362 17.91 27.18 -13.69
N ARG A 363 17.45 26.23 -12.87
CA ARG A 363 17.26 26.44 -11.43
C ARG A 363 18.61 26.67 -10.76
N PHE A 364 18.69 27.65 -9.86
CA PHE A 364 19.91 27.86 -9.09
C PHE A 364 20.16 26.71 -8.13
N GLU A 365 21.44 26.46 -7.85
CA GLU A 365 21.86 25.55 -6.79
C GLU A 365 21.63 26.22 -5.44
N LEU A 366 21.25 25.39 -4.46
CA LEU A 366 21.11 25.82 -3.07
C LEU A 366 22.50 25.88 -2.44
N ASP A 367 22.78 26.97 -1.72
CA ASP A 367 24.03 27.13 -0.99
C ASP A 367 24.12 26.07 0.12
N PRO A 368 25.31 25.48 0.40
CA PRO A 368 25.47 24.55 1.50
C PRO A 368 25.12 25.12 2.88
N ALA A 369 24.97 26.44 3.06
CA ALA A 369 24.39 27.00 4.27
C ALA A 369 22.85 27.11 4.23
N GLU A 370 22.21 27.38 3.08
CA GLU A 370 20.75 27.29 2.96
C GLU A 370 20.26 25.88 3.31
N SER A 371 20.96 24.87 2.76
CA SER A 371 20.75 23.45 3.02
C SER A 371 21.05 23.01 4.48
N ARG A 372 21.51 23.93 5.35
CA ARG A 372 21.70 23.71 6.80
C ARG A 372 20.66 24.42 7.67
N VAL A 373 19.91 25.39 7.11
CA VAL A 373 18.86 26.12 7.84
C VAL A 373 17.50 25.48 7.60
N PHE A 374 17.26 24.99 6.38
CA PHE A 374 16.03 24.28 6.05
C PHE A 374 16.12 22.78 6.36
N GLU A 375 15.15 22.30 7.13
CA GLU A 375 14.76 20.89 7.13
C GLU A 375 14.14 20.55 5.78
N MET A 376 14.86 19.77 4.98
CA MET A 376 14.40 19.38 3.65
C MET A 376 13.44 18.21 3.74
N ARG A 377 12.30 18.30 3.05
CA ARG A 377 11.36 17.18 2.86
C ARG A 377 11.03 17.03 1.38
N ARG A 378 10.96 15.80 0.90
CA ARG A 378 10.67 15.47 -0.50
C ARG A 378 9.19 15.08 -0.63
N ILE A 379 8.47 15.83 -1.44
CA ILE A 379 7.05 15.63 -1.74
C ILE A 379 6.95 15.05 -3.16
N ASP A 380 6.57 13.79 -3.25
CA ASP A 380 6.37 13.10 -4.52
C ASP A 380 4.94 13.24 -5.05
N TYR A 381 4.68 12.74 -6.25
CA TYR A 381 3.33 12.71 -6.83
C TYR A 381 2.38 11.84 -6.00
N LEU A 382 1.06 12.02 -6.20
CA LEU A 382 0.05 11.20 -5.54
C LEU A 382 0.17 9.73 -5.99
N PRO A 383 0.02 8.76 -5.08
CA PRO A 383 -0.27 7.37 -5.43
C PRO A 383 -1.48 7.27 -6.36
N LYS A 384 -1.49 6.28 -7.26
CA LYS A 384 -2.56 6.12 -8.28
C LYS A 384 -3.94 5.86 -7.70
N ASP A 385 -4.01 5.21 -6.54
CA ASP A 385 -5.24 4.97 -5.77
C ASP A 385 -5.78 6.26 -5.15
N GLU A 386 -4.91 7.12 -4.61
CA GLU A 386 -5.31 8.45 -4.11
C GLU A 386 -5.70 9.39 -5.27
N LEU A 387 -4.96 9.34 -6.38
CA LEU A 387 -5.32 10.07 -7.60
C LEU A 387 -6.68 9.61 -8.15
N TYR A 388 -6.94 8.30 -8.15
CA TYR A 388 -8.23 7.74 -8.52
C TYR A 388 -9.36 8.25 -7.63
N ASP A 389 -9.15 8.28 -6.31
CA ASP A 389 -10.12 8.82 -5.35
C ASP A 389 -10.43 10.30 -5.62
N LEU A 390 -9.42 11.11 -5.93
CA LEU A 390 -9.62 12.52 -6.35
C LEU A 390 -10.29 12.66 -7.72
N CYS A 391 -10.04 11.76 -8.67
CA CYS A 391 -10.74 11.71 -9.96
C CYS A 391 -12.24 11.40 -9.77
N VAL A 392 -12.58 10.44 -8.92
CA VAL A 392 -13.96 10.09 -8.55
C VAL A 392 -14.63 11.27 -7.84
N ALA A 393 -13.94 11.90 -6.88
CA ALA A 393 -14.42 13.10 -6.18
C ALA A 393 -14.63 14.31 -7.12
N THR A 394 -13.84 14.43 -8.20
CA THR A 394 -13.96 15.51 -9.20
C THR A 394 -15.17 15.32 -10.14
N LEU A 395 -15.53 14.07 -10.45
CA LEU A 395 -16.71 13.74 -11.28
C LEU A 395 -18.03 13.69 -10.49
N MET A 396 -17.94 13.77 -9.17
CA MET A 396 -19.05 13.67 -8.23
C MET A 396 -19.88 14.97 -8.16
N ASP A 397 -21.20 14.85 -8.05
CA ASP A 397 -22.12 15.99 -7.90
C ASP A 397 -22.41 16.37 -6.45
N ALA A 398 -23.25 17.41 -6.26
CA ALA A 398 -23.63 17.91 -4.94
C ALA A 398 -24.43 16.90 -4.09
N LYS A 399 -24.88 15.79 -4.67
CA LYS A 399 -25.55 14.67 -3.98
C LYS A 399 -24.65 13.44 -3.86
N GLY A 400 -23.35 13.55 -4.15
CA GLY A 400 -22.43 12.42 -4.09
C GLY A 400 -22.55 11.41 -5.24
N ARG A 401 -23.30 11.73 -6.31
CA ARG A 401 -23.44 10.83 -7.47
C ARG A 401 -22.31 11.08 -8.44
N VAL A 402 -21.74 10.02 -9.02
CA VAL A 402 -20.67 10.13 -10.02
C VAL A 402 -21.26 9.96 -11.41
N HIS A 403 -21.06 10.98 -12.24
CA HIS A 403 -21.54 11.02 -13.62
C HIS A 403 -20.55 10.24 -14.51
N ALA A 404 -20.62 8.91 -14.45
CA ALA A 404 -19.87 7.97 -15.29
C ALA A 404 -20.56 6.59 -15.23
N SER A 405 -20.36 5.72 -16.23
CA SER A 405 -20.82 4.33 -16.14
C SER A 405 -20.02 3.57 -15.07
N ARG A 406 -20.54 2.41 -14.62
CA ARG A 406 -19.78 1.56 -13.67
C ARG A 406 -18.45 1.10 -14.26
N ALA A 407 -18.41 0.75 -15.55
CA ALA A 407 -17.19 0.30 -16.22
C ALA A 407 -16.20 1.45 -16.45
N ASP A 408 -16.64 2.65 -16.81
CA ASP A 408 -15.76 3.81 -16.87
C ASP A 408 -15.20 4.16 -15.47
N ALA A 409 -16.02 4.03 -14.42
CA ALA A 409 -15.59 4.25 -13.04
C ALA A 409 -14.62 3.17 -12.50
N THR A 410 -14.70 1.91 -12.93
CA THR A 410 -13.77 0.84 -12.48
C THR A 410 -12.57 0.61 -13.39
N GLU A 411 -12.68 0.88 -14.68
CA GLU A 411 -11.63 0.63 -15.69
C GLU A 411 -11.01 1.93 -16.20
N THR A 412 -11.81 2.83 -16.78
CA THR A 412 -11.30 4.00 -17.50
C THR A 412 -10.60 4.99 -16.57
N ILE A 413 -11.16 5.26 -15.38
CA ILE A 413 -10.49 6.10 -14.37
C ILE A 413 -9.29 5.38 -13.74
N LYS A 414 -9.36 4.06 -13.51
CA LYS A 414 -8.22 3.24 -13.04
C LYS A 414 -7.04 3.36 -14.01
N HIS A 415 -7.30 3.14 -15.30
CA HIS A 415 -6.33 3.24 -16.38
C HIS A 415 -5.78 4.66 -16.55
N LEU A 416 -6.58 5.71 -16.30
CA LEU A 416 -6.11 7.10 -16.30
C LEU A 416 -5.11 7.35 -15.18
N ALA A 417 -5.38 6.86 -13.96
CA ALA A 417 -4.48 6.99 -12.83
C ALA A 417 -3.18 6.18 -13.02
N GLU A 418 -3.27 4.95 -13.54
CA GLU A 418 -2.11 4.13 -13.88
C GLU A 418 -1.27 4.71 -15.04
N ALA A 419 -1.91 5.27 -16.07
CA ALA A 419 -1.22 5.98 -17.14
C ALA A 419 -0.51 7.22 -16.59
N THR A 420 -1.14 7.94 -15.66
CA THR A 420 -0.55 9.10 -14.99
C THR A 420 0.68 8.72 -14.16
N GLU A 421 0.60 7.67 -13.34
CA GLU A 421 1.74 7.09 -12.62
C GLU A 421 2.89 6.75 -13.58
N GLN A 422 2.59 6.10 -14.71
CA GLN A 422 3.59 5.73 -15.71
C GLN A 422 4.23 6.95 -16.41
N VAL A 423 3.45 7.98 -16.76
CA VAL A 423 3.95 9.24 -17.33
C VAL A 423 4.84 9.97 -16.32
N GLN A 424 4.46 10.02 -15.05
CA GLN A 424 5.26 10.64 -13.99
C GLN A 424 6.57 9.88 -13.74
N GLN A 425 6.53 8.55 -13.66
CA GLN A 425 7.75 7.72 -13.59
C GLN A 425 8.67 7.96 -14.80
N ALA A 426 8.11 7.98 -16.02
CA ALA A 426 8.84 8.26 -17.25
C ALA A 426 9.46 9.67 -17.30
N PHE A 427 8.83 10.69 -16.70
CA PHE A 427 9.42 12.02 -16.57
C PHE A 427 10.57 12.05 -15.54
N LEU A 428 10.41 11.35 -14.41
CA LEU A 428 11.43 11.27 -13.35
C LEU A 428 12.61 10.34 -13.69
N GLY A 429 12.55 9.62 -14.82
CA GLY A 429 13.58 8.62 -15.16
C GLY A 429 13.52 7.37 -14.29
N VAL A 430 12.36 7.06 -13.71
CA VAL A 430 12.06 5.87 -12.91
C VAL A 430 11.22 4.89 -13.75
N GLY A 431 11.06 3.63 -13.34
CA GLY A 431 10.32 2.61 -14.10
C GLY A 431 11.10 2.03 -15.31
N SER A 432 10.42 1.30 -16.19
CA SER A 432 11.05 0.34 -17.13
C SER A 432 10.86 0.68 -18.63
N PHE A 433 10.82 1.97 -18.97
CA PHE A 433 10.72 2.43 -20.37
C PHE A 433 12.10 2.51 -21.03
N TYR A 434 12.26 1.92 -22.23
CA TYR A 434 13.53 1.86 -22.97
C TYR A 434 13.37 2.28 -24.45
N GLU A 435 14.37 2.96 -25.00
CA GLU A 435 14.43 3.39 -26.40
C GLU A 435 14.69 2.18 -27.32
N GLU A 436 13.70 1.85 -28.15
CA GLU A 436 13.78 0.74 -29.11
C GLU A 436 14.78 1.06 -30.24
N GLY A 437 15.65 0.10 -30.58
CA GLY A 437 16.67 0.24 -31.64
C GLY A 437 18.09 0.53 -31.16
N SER A 438 18.31 0.71 -29.85
CA SER A 438 19.66 0.90 -29.29
C SER A 438 20.43 -0.43 -29.15
N GLY A 439 21.26 -0.75 -30.15
CA GLY A 439 22.13 -1.94 -30.14
C GLY A 439 23.18 -1.89 -29.03
N GLY A 440 23.31 -2.96 -28.24
CA GLY A 440 24.32 -3.12 -27.20
C GLY A 440 23.90 -2.66 -25.79
N THR A 441 23.20 -1.53 -25.66
CA THR A 441 22.72 -1.02 -24.37
C THR A 441 21.32 -0.43 -24.48
N LYS A 442 20.34 -1.03 -23.79
CA LYS A 442 18.96 -0.52 -23.68
C LYS A 442 18.97 0.84 -22.99
N LYS A 443 19.01 1.93 -23.75
CA LYS A 443 18.95 3.29 -23.17
C LYS A 443 17.55 3.56 -22.62
N LYS A 444 17.45 4.19 -21.45
CA LYS A 444 16.17 4.53 -20.82
C LYS A 444 15.44 5.61 -21.61
N TRP A 445 14.16 5.42 -21.88
CA TRP A 445 13.29 6.41 -22.53
C TRP A 445 12.64 7.25 -21.43
N VAL A 446 12.97 8.53 -21.40
CA VAL A 446 12.60 9.48 -20.33
C VAL A 446 11.96 10.70 -20.99
N LEU A 447 10.80 11.17 -20.48
CA LEU A 447 10.12 12.35 -21.04
C LEU A 447 10.96 13.61 -20.82
N GLU A 448 11.18 14.39 -21.87
CA GLU A 448 12.06 15.57 -21.87
C GLU A 448 11.37 16.81 -21.27
N LYS A 449 10.08 17.03 -21.57
CA LYS A 449 9.26 18.13 -21.06
C LYS A 449 7.87 17.71 -20.56
N ALA A 450 7.28 16.67 -21.15
CA ALA A 450 5.88 16.32 -20.89
C ALA A 450 5.69 15.82 -19.45
N VAL A 451 4.82 16.52 -18.71
CA VAL A 451 4.38 16.15 -17.36
C VAL A 451 2.86 16.08 -17.36
N LEU A 452 2.32 14.96 -16.88
CA LEU A 452 0.91 14.85 -16.50
C LEU A 452 0.85 14.83 -14.97
N ASP A 453 0.72 16.01 -14.36
CA ASP A 453 0.57 16.15 -12.92
C ASP A 453 -0.88 15.90 -12.47
N PRO A 454 -1.14 15.59 -11.18
CA PRO A 454 -2.49 15.38 -10.67
C PRO A 454 -3.43 16.56 -10.95
N GLY A 455 -2.98 17.81 -10.78
CA GLY A 455 -3.79 19.00 -11.05
C GLY A 455 -4.26 19.06 -12.50
N LYS A 456 -3.39 18.70 -13.45
CA LYS A 456 -3.76 18.61 -14.87
C LYS A 456 -4.73 17.46 -15.16
N VAL A 457 -4.62 16.32 -14.48
CA VAL A 457 -5.60 15.21 -14.60
C VAL A 457 -6.98 15.63 -14.10
N LEU A 458 -7.08 16.21 -12.91
CA LEU A 458 -8.37 16.69 -12.37
C LEU A 458 -8.95 17.81 -13.27
N SER A 459 -8.10 18.68 -13.83
CA SER A 459 -8.48 19.66 -14.85
C SER A 459 -9.04 19.04 -16.15
N MET A 460 -8.63 17.83 -16.55
CA MET A 460 -9.21 17.13 -17.69
C MET A 460 -10.61 16.56 -17.39
N LEU A 461 -10.92 16.30 -16.12
CA LEU A 461 -12.21 15.72 -15.71
C LEU A 461 -13.27 16.80 -15.44
N GLY A 462 -12.86 17.97 -14.93
CA GLY A 462 -13.80 19.04 -14.51
C GLY A 462 -14.70 19.62 -15.61
N GLY A 463 -14.42 19.38 -16.90
CA GLY A 463 -15.29 19.77 -18.00
C GLY A 463 -16.32 18.70 -18.43
N TRP A 464 -16.30 17.51 -17.83
CA TRP A 464 -17.09 16.36 -18.29
C TRP A 464 -18.61 16.60 -18.26
N GLN A 465 -19.17 17.10 -17.15
CA GLN A 465 -20.62 17.32 -17.02
C GLN A 465 -21.18 18.24 -18.12
N ALA A 466 -20.35 19.16 -18.65
CA ALA A 466 -20.71 20.02 -19.78
C ALA A 466 -20.55 19.34 -21.16
N ALA A 467 -19.85 18.21 -21.27
CA ALA A 467 -19.81 17.37 -22.47
C ALA A 467 -20.93 16.30 -22.44
N GLU A 468 -21.21 15.72 -21.27
CA GLU A 468 -22.35 14.84 -20.99
C GLU A 468 -23.68 15.51 -21.34
N ALA A 469 -23.90 16.76 -20.87
CA ALA A 469 -25.08 17.56 -21.21
C ALA A 469 -25.22 17.90 -22.71
N ARG A 470 -24.22 17.59 -23.54
CA ARG A 470 -24.26 17.68 -25.01
C ARG A 470 -24.36 16.32 -25.70
N GLY A 471 -24.59 15.23 -24.96
CA GLY A 471 -24.74 13.87 -25.48
C GLY A 471 -23.41 13.17 -25.83
N GLY A 472 -22.28 13.65 -25.30
CA GLY A 472 -21.00 12.94 -25.42
C GLY A 472 -20.93 11.69 -24.51
N SER A 473 -19.93 10.83 -24.74
CA SER A 473 -19.58 9.73 -23.83
C SER A 473 -18.30 10.04 -23.04
N PHE A 474 -18.18 9.56 -21.80
CA PHE A 474 -17.06 9.89 -20.92
C PHE A 474 -15.72 9.42 -21.51
N TYR A 475 -15.68 8.17 -21.98
CA TYR A 475 -14.52 7.62 -22.69
C TYR A 475 -14.14 8.44 -23.94
N GLU A 476 -15.08 8.96 -24.74
CA GLU A 476 -14.72 9.80 -25.89
C GLU A 476 -14.22 11.19 -25.47
N TYR A 477 -14.87 11.84 -24.50
CA TYR A 477 -14.46 13.12 -23.96
C TYR A 477 -13.04 13.07 -23.38
N LEU A 478 -12.74 12.05 -22.56
CA LEU A 478 -11.41 11.86 -21.99
C LEU A 478 -10.36 11.59 -23.08
N ASN A 479 -10.72 10.85 -24.14
CA ASN A 479 -9.84 10.68 -25.30
C ASN A 479 -9.56 11.99 -26.04
N ASP A 480 -10.53 12.91 -26.19
CA ASP A 480 -10.24 14.24 -26.74
C ASP A 480 -9.30 15.03 -25.81
N GLN A 481 -9.52 15.03 -24.50
CA GLN A 481 -8.63 15.69 -23.53
C GLN A 481 -7.20 15.13 -23.53
N LEU A 482 -7.05 13.80 -23.62
CA LEU A 482 -5.73 13.15 -23.70
C LEU A 482 -5.05 13.41 -25.04
N ARG A 483 -5.78 13.39 -26.17
CA ARG A 483 -5.23 13.77 -27.48
C ARG A 483 -4.72 15.21 -27.45
N ASP A 484 -5.49 16.14 -26.92
CA ASP A 484 -5.14 17.57 -26.92
C ASP A 484 -3.97 17.88 -25.97
N PHE A 485 -3.74 17.03 -24.97
CA PHE A 485 -2.52 17.05 -24.15
C PHE A 485 -1.30 16.50 -24.89
N ILE A 486 -1.44 15.42 -25.67
CA ILE A 486 -0.35 14.86 -26.49
C ILE A 486 0.02 15.83 -27.61
N ASN A 487 -0.96 16.42 -28.30
CA ASN A 487 -0.78 17.31 -29.45
C ASN A 487 -0.32 18.73 -29.09
N LYS A 488 0.27 18.92 -27.90
CA LYS A 488 0.93 20.17 -27.55
C LYS A 488 2.14 20.43 -28.45
N GLU A 489 2.23 21.64 -28.97
CA GLU A 489 3.30 22.09 -29.87
C GLU A 489 4.67 22.16 -29.15
N ASP A 490 4.68 22.47 -27.85
CA ASP A 490 5.92 22.63 -27.08
C ASP A 490 6.59 21.29 -26.69
N PHE A 491 5.86 20.18 -26.79
CA PHE A 491 6.33 18.83 -26.46
C PHE A 491 7.27 18.28 -27.56
N PRO A 492 8.41 17.67 -27.21
CA PRO A 492 9.25 16.96 -28.16
C PRO A 492 8.56 15.75 -28.79
N GLU A 493 8.98 15.37 -30.00
CA GLU A 493 8.43 14.22 -30.72
C GLU A 493 8.60 12.89 -29.94
N LYS A 494 9.71 12.76 -29.21
CA LYS A 494 9.96 11.62 -28.31
C LYS A 494 8.96 11.53 -27.17
N ASP A 495 8.49 12.67 -26.67
CA ASP A 495 7.53 12.71 -25.57
C ASP A 495 6.16 12.29 -26.08
N ARG A 496 5.70 12.87 -27.21
CA ARG A 496 4.44 12.48 -27.85
C ARG A 496 4.41 10.98 -28.17
N ALA A 497 5.50 10.43 -28.70
CA ALA A 497 5.62 9.01 -28.98
C ALA A 497 5.58 8.10 -27.73
N LEU A 498 6.15 8.54 -26.59
CA LEU A 498 6.09 7.79 -25.33
C LEU A 498 4.75 7.91 -24.63
N LEU A 499 4.15 9.11 -24.61
CA LEU A 499 2.78 9.34 -24.12
C LEU A 499 1.80 8.42 -24.85
N LEU A 500 1.85 8.38 -26.18
CA LEU A 500 1.04 7.48 -27.00
C LEU A 500 1.27 6.01 -26.62
N LYS A 501 2.52 5.58 -26.42
CA LYS A 501 2.83 4.21 -25.98
C LYS A 501 2.17 3.87 -24.63
N VAL A 502 2.20 4.78 -23.66
CA VAL A 502 1.56 4.58 -22.33
C VAL A 502 0.03 4.54 -22.44
N PHE A 503 -0.59 5.51 -23.11
CA PHE A 503 -2.06 5.59 -23.20
C PHE A 503 -2.66 4.47 -24.05
N LEU A 504 -2.02 4.08 -25.16
CA LEU A 504 -2.50 2.97 -26.00
C LEU A 504 -2.37 1.62 -25.30
N ALA A 505 -1.30 1.40 -24.51
CA ALA A 505 -1.16 0.22 -23.66
C ALA A 505 -2.24 0.15 -22.55
N LYS A 506 -2.79 1.30 -22.14
CA LYS A 506 -3.95 1.41 -21.23
C LYS A 506 -5.31 1.45 -21.94
N GLY A 507 -5.34 1.17 -23.25
CA GLY A 507 -6.58 1.00 -24.01
C GLY A 507 -7.33 2.30 -24.33
N PHE A 508 -6.67 3.46 -24.22
CA PHE A 508 -7.21 4.72 -24.73
C PHE A 508 -7.20 4.75 -26.27
N PHE A 509 -7.90 5.73 -26.83
CA PHE A 509 -8.00 6.04 -28.26
C PHE A 509 -8.59 4.93 -29.16
N ALA A 510 -9.35 3.97 -28.62
CA ALA A 510 -9.99 2.94 -29.44
C ALA A 510 -10.95 3.54 -30.49
N GLY A 511 -10.70 3.26 -31.77
CA GLY A 511 -11.44 3.80 -32.91
C GLY A 511 -11.06 5.23 -33.33
N ARG A 512 -9.96 5.79 -32.83
CA ARG A 512 -9.39 7.07 -33.29
C ARG A 512 -8.48 6.87 -34.51
N SER A 513 -8.37 7.89 -35.35
CA SER A 513 -7.52 7.85 -36.53
C SER A 513 -6.05 8.08 -36.17
N PRO A 514 -5.09 7.32 -36.73
CA PRO A 514 -3.65 7.62 -36.64
C PRO A 514 -3.27 9.07 -36.99
N LYS A 515 -4.08 9.75 -37.83
CA LYS A 515 -3.86 11.15 -38.24
C LYS A 515 -4.32 12.18 -37.21
N GLU A 516 -5.01 11.78 -36.14
CA GLU A 516 -5.39 12.68 -35.04
C GLU A 516 -4.20 13.01 -34.11
N PHE A 517 -3.09 12.27 -34.23
CA PHE A 517 -1.89 12.47 -33.41
C PHE A 517 -0.82 13.21 -34.20
N GLN A 518 -0.27 14.29 -33.64
CA GLN A 518 0.79 15.08 -34.26
C GLN A 518 2.14 14.41 -34.06
N THR A 519 2.35 13.27 -34.73
CA THR A 519 3.54 12.42 -34.56
C THR A 519 4.02 11.84 -35.89
N ASN A 520 5.32 11.53 -35.96
CA ASN A 520 5.97 10.83 -37.06
C ASN A 520 5.82 9.29 -36.95
N LEU A 521 5.13 8.76 -35.93
CA LEU A 521 4.85 7.33 -35.80
C LEU A 521 3.92 6.83 -36.91
N THR A 522 4.24 5.66 -37.48
CA THR A 522 3.37 5.02 -38.49
C THR A 522 2.11 4.44 -37.84
N ALA A 523 1.02 4.33 -38.62
CA ALA A 523 -0.21 3.68 -38.17
C ALA A 523 0.01 2.23 -37.69
N GLU A 524 0.95 1.51 -38.32
CA GLU A 524 1.37 0.18 -37.90
C GLU A 524 2.04 0.21 -36.51
N LYS A 525 2.92 1.18 -36.25
CA LYS A 525 3.60 1.33 -34.96
C LYS A 525 2.63 1.69 -33.83
N LEU A 526 1.62 2.53 -34.12
CA LEU A 526 0.55 2.83 -33.17
C LEU A 526 -0.31 1.59 -32.86
N ARG A 527 -0.59 0.74 -33.85
CA ARG A 527 -1.22 -0.58 -33.62
C ARG A 527 -0.34 -1.49 -32.77
N THR A 528 0.99 -1.50 -32.96
CA THR A 528 1.93 -2.22 -32.09
C THR A 528 1.87 -1.74 -30.63
N TYR A 529 1.57 -0.46 -30.41
CA TYR A 529 1.39 0.11 -29.06
C TYR A 529 -0.01 -0.10 -28.47
N GLY A 530 -0.96 -0.69 -29.22
CA GLY A 530 -2.30 -1.02 -28.73
C GLY A 530 -3.47 -0.27 -29.38
N LEU A 531 -3.24 0.57 -30.41
CA LEU A 531 -4.32 1.26 -31.11
C LEU A 531 -5.28 0.27 -31.80
N LYS A 532 -6.54 0.25 -31.35
CA LYS A 532 -7.61 -0.60 -31.89
C LYS A 532 -8.42 0.16 -32.93
N ASP A 533 -8.60 -0.39 -34.13
CA ASP A 533 -9.38 0.24 -35.21
C ASP A 533 -10.89 0.31 -34.93
N LYS A 534 -11.43 -0.50 -34.00
CA LYS A 534 -12.83 -0.45 -33.58
C LYS A 534 -12.98 0.49 -32.38
N LYS A 535 -14.01 1.35 -32.41
CA LYS A 535 -14.48 2.07 -31.21
C LYS A 535 -14.89 1.08 -30.10
N ARG A 536 -14.76 1.51 -28.84
CA ARG A 536 -15.50 0.90 -27.69
C ARG A 536 -17.00 0.96 -28.04
N ALA A 537 -17.76 -0.07 -27.66
CA ALA A 537 -19.22 0.01 -27.78
C ALA A 537 -19.73 1.16 -26.89
N ALA A 538 -20.67 1.97 -27.39
CA ALA A 538 -21.30 2.99 -26.56
C ALA A 538 -22.10 2.28 -25.46
N GLU A 539 -21.74 2.51 -24.20
CA GLU A 539 -22.41 1.89 -23.06
C GLU A 539 -23.79 2.54 -22.87
N THR A 540 -24.84 1.71 -22.86
CA THR A 540 -26.23 2.17 -22.89
C THR A 540 -26.79 2.53 -21.50
N ASP A 541 -26.03 2.29 -20.44
CA ASP A 541 -26.40 2.64 -19.07
C ASP A 541 -25.77 4.00 -18.69
N VAL A 542 -26.49 5.06 -19.03
CA VAL A 542 -26.08 6.47 -18.84
C VAL A 542 -26.56 7.02 -17.49
N ASN A 543 -26.82 6.14 -16.51
CA ASN A 543 -27.29 6.53 -15.18
C ASN A 543 -26.08 6.88 -14.27
N PRO A 544 -26.03 8.09 -13.67
CA PRO A 544 -24.98 8.43 -12.70
C PRO A 544 -25.03 7.51 -11.48
N LEU A 545 -23.87 6.94 -11.12
CA LEU A 545 -23.71 6.04 -9.98
C LEU A 545 -24.16 6.71 -8.68
N ARG A 546 -24.96 6.01 -7.87
CA ARG A 546 -25.43 6.50 -6.57
C ARG A 546 -24.31 6.53 -5.53
N PRO A 547 -24.42 7.33 -4.45
CA PRO A 547 -23.39 7.40 -3.41
C PRO A 547 -23.07 6.03 -2.79
N SER A 548 -24.09 5.17 -2.67
CA SER A 548 -23.99 3.77 -2.24
C SER A 548 -23.19 2.89 -3.20
N GLU A 549 -23.32 3.12 -4.51
CA GLU A 549 -22.59 2.39 -5.56
C GLU A 549 -21.15 2.91 -5.71
N VAL A 550 -20.96 4.22 -5.55
CA VAL A 550 -19.65 4.92 -5.57
C VAL A 550 -18.79 4.54 -4.36
N ALA A 551 -19.38 4.42 -3.17
CA ALA A 551 -18.66 4.01 -1.97
C ALA A 551 -18.08 2.59 -2.07
N LEU A 552 -18.66 1.73 -2.92
CA LEU A 552 -18.23 0.35 -3.17
C LEU A 552 -17.29 0.22 -4.38
N LEU A 553 -16.76 1.34 -4.91
CA LEU A 553 -15.71 1.32 -5.93
C LEU A 553 -14.33 1.07 -5.27
N ASP A 554 -13.73 -0.08 -5.58
CA ASP A 554 -12.37 -0.41 -5.16
C ASP A 554 -11.54 -1.09 -6.26
N PRO A 555 -11.26 -0.40 -7.38
CA PRO A 555 -10.56 -1.00 -8.52
C PRO A 555 -9.06 -1.27 -8.31
N PHE A 556 -8.54 -0.95 -7.12
CA PHE A 556 -7.18 -1.28 -6.68
C PHE A 556 -7.17 -2.18 -5.43
N ASP A 557 -8.31 -2.73 -5.01
CA ASP A 557 -8.48 -3.64 -3.87
C ASP A 557 -7.95 -3.11 -2.51
N LYS A 558 -7.66 -1.80 -2.40
CA LYS A 558 -7.07 -1.14 -1.22
C LYS A 558 -7.90 -1.32 0.05
N ARG A 559 -9.22 -1.24 -0.06
CA ARG A 559 -10.15 -1.41 1.07
C ARG A 559 -10.37 -2.90 1.37
N ALA A 560 -10.33 -3.76 0.35
CA ALA A 560 -10.33 -5.21 0.55
C ALA A 560 -9.07 -5.70 1.30
N ALA A 561 -7.89 -5.14 0.98
CA ALA A 561 -6.63 -5.42 1.66
C ALA A 561 -6.65 -4.91 3.12
N GLU A 562 -7.11 -3.68 3.36
CA GLU A 562 -7.18 -3.11 4.71
C GLU A 562 -8.18 -3.86 5.61
N LEU A 563 -9.35 -4.24 5.09
CA LEU A 563 -10.30 -5.09 5.81
C LEU A 563 -9.73 -6.49 6.09
N ALA A 564 -8.88 -7.04 5.21
CA ALA A 564 -8.18 -8.30 5.45
C ALA A 564 -7.08 -8.16 6.53
N ARG A 565 -6.37 -7.02 6.57
CA ARG A 565 -5.38 -6.69 7.61
C ARG A 565 -6.05 -6.58 8.99
N ILE A 566 -7.09 -5.75 9.10
CA ILE A 566 -7.80 -5.51 10.36
C ILE A 566 -8.57 -6.76 10.80
N GLY A 567 -9.14 -7.52 9.86
CA GLY A 567 -9.72 -8.84 10.14
C GLY A 567 -8.68 -9.81 10.73
N LYS A 568 -7.46 -9.86 10.18
CA LYS A 568 -6.37 -10.67 10.73
C LYS A 568 -5.97 -10.22 12.14
N GLU A 569 -5.84 -8.91 12.38
CA GLU A 569 -5.47 -8.36 13.68
C GLU A 569 -6.53 -8.67 14.76
N PHE A 570 -7.82 -8.47 14.46
CA PHE A 570 -8.92 -8.86 15.37
C PHE A 570 -8.91 -10.36 15.70
N LEU A 571 -8.65 -11.22 14.71
CA LEU A 571 -8.57 -12.66 14.93
C LEU A 571 -7.37 -13.06 15.80
N ASP A 572 -6.26 -12.31 15.72
CA ASP A 572 -5.05 -12.52 16.52
C ASP A 572 -5.17 -11.94 17.95
N GLU A 573 -6.13 -11.03 18.20
CA GLU A 573 -6.48 -10.53 19.54
C GLU A 573 -7.57 -11.34 20.28
N GLU A 574 -8.53 -11.92 19.55
CA GLU A 574 -9.63 -12.71 20.13
C GLU A 574 -9.34 -14.22 20.24
N TYR A 575 -8.49 -14.78 19.35
CA TYR A 575 -8.25 -16.22 19.29
C TYR A 575 -6.77 -16.58 19.47
N GLU A 576 -6.47 -17.32 20.54
CA GLU A 576 -5.15 -17.91 20.72
C GLU A 576 -4.94 -19.00 19.65
N ARG A 577 -3.88 -18.89 18.85
CA ARG A 577 -3.56 -19.80 17.74
C ARG A 577 -3.01 -21.16 18.21
N VAL A 578 -3.80 -21.89 19.00
CA VAL A 578 -3.50 -23.24 19.50
C VAL A 578 -4.37 -24.32 18.84
N PRO A 579 -3.93 -25.60 18.81
CA PRO A 579 -4.75 -26.69 18.24
C PRO A 579 -5.95 -27.04 19.14
N TYR A 580 -7.15 -27.12 18.54
CA TYR A 580 -8.35 -27.64 19.19
C TYR A 580 -8.43 -29.17 19.00
N LYS A 581 -8.93 -29.90 20.00
CA LYS A 581 -9.09 -31.36 19.95
C LYS A 581 -10.52 -31.78 20.19
N GLU A 582 -11.04 -32.58 19.26
CA GLU A 582 -12.42 -33.04 19.25
C GLU A 582 -12.46 -34.56 19.06
N GLY A 583 -12.69 -35.27 20.15
CA GLY A 583 -12.64 -36.73 20.20
C GLY A 583 -11.25 -37.29 19.83
N ARG A 584 -11.07 -37.68 18.57
CA ARG A 584 -9.80 -38.19 18.01
C ARG A 584 -9.17 -37.29 16.94
N LYS A 585 -9.81 -36.16 16.60
CA LYS A 585 -9.29 -35.20 15.62
C LYS A 585 -8.60 -34.04 16.34
N GLU A 586 -7.53 -33.54 15.73
CA GLU A 586 -6.81 -32.35 16.17
C GLU A 586 -6.80 -31.36 15.01
N TYR A 587 -7.35 -30.17 15.23
CA TYR A 587 -7.47 -29.12 14.23
C TYR A 587 -6.50 -28.00 14.58
N LYS A 588 -5.59 -27.68 13.66
CA LYS A 588 -4.62 -26.58 13.81
C LYS A 588 -5.19 -25.30 13.20
N PRO A 589 -4.87 -24.10 13.74
CA PRO A 589 -5.19 -22.82 13.10
C PRO A 589 -4.95 -22.83 11.58
N GLY A 590 -5.94 -22.38 10.81
CA GLY A 590 -5.96 -22.45 9.35
C GLY A 590 -6.63 -23.70 8.76
N ALA A 591 -6.86 -24.76 9.54
CA ALA A 591 -7.50 -25.99 9.05
C ALA A 591 -8.92 -25.74 8.53
N LEU A 592 -9.24 -26.34 7.38
CA LEU A 592 -10.60 -26.33 6.84
C LEU A 592 -11.44 -27.44 7.47
N LEU A 593 -12.61 -27.05 7.94
CA LEU A 593 -13.66 -27.88 8.52
C LEU A 593 -14.88 -27.85 7.59
N ILE A 594 -15.68 -28.90 7.63
CA ILE A 594 -16.94 -29.01 6.86
C ILE A 594 -18.02 -29.42 7.85
N ASP A 595 -19.11 -28.67 7.92
CA ASP A 595 -20.26 -29.01 8.77
C ASP A 595 -21.17 -30.09 8.14
N GLU A 596 -22.21 -30.51 8.86
CA GLU A 596 -23.18 -31.50 8.36
C GLU A 596 -24.04 -30.98 7.18
N GLY A 597 -24.02 -29.66 6.91
CA GLY A 597 -24.65 -29.02 5.75
C GLY A 597 -23.74 -28.89 4.52
N GLY A 598 -22.44 -29.21 4.65
CA GLY A 598 -21.45 -29.05 3.58
C GLY A 598 -20.81 -27.65 3.51
N ASN A 599 -21.07 -26.76 4.46
CA ASN A 599 -20.44 -25.44 4.52
C ASN A 599 -18.97 -25.58 4.96
N VAL A 600 -18.07 -24.89 4.28
CA VAL A 600 -16.63 -24.91 4.62
C VAL A 600 -16.32 -23.76 5.58
N PHE A 601 -15.66 -24.08 6.69
CA PHE A 601 -15.16 -23.13 7.68
C PHE A 601 -13.65 -23.23 7.82
N ARG A 602 -12.98 -22.11 8.09
CA ARG A 602 -11.59 -22.08 8.57
C ARG A 602 -11.60 -22.01 10.10
N TYR A 603 -10.92 -22.96 10.74
CA TYR A 603 -10.60 -22.88 12.17
C TYR A 603 -9.53 -21.81 12.40
N VAL A 604 -9.75 -20.93 13.37
CA VAL A 604 -8.88 -19.76 13.65
C VAL A 604 -7.94 -20.03 14.83
N GLY A 605 -8.49 -20.56 15.92
CA GLY A 605 -7.83 -20.68 17.22
C GLY A 605 -8.89 -20.89 18.32
N LEU A 606 -8.47 -20.93 19.58
CA LEU A 606 -9.39 -20.96 20.72
C LEU A 606 -9.67 -19.54 21.21
N ASN A 607 -10.94 -19.19 21.42
CA ASN A 607 -11.30 -17.94 22.05
C ASN A 607 -10.93 -17.94 23.56
N LYS A 608 -11.09 -16.80 24.22
CA LYS A 608 -10.85 -16.60 25.67
C LYS A 608 -11.68 -17.51 26.59
N GLU A 609 -12.65 -18.26 26.06
CA GLU A 609 -13.46 -19.27 26.78
C GLU A 609 -13.05 -20.72 26.47
N GLY A 610 -12.02 -20.93 25.63
CA GLY A 610 -11.57 -22.26 25.19
C GLY A 610 -12.43 -22.89 24.09
N LYS A 611 -13.30 -22.13 23.40
CA LYS A 611 -14.15 -22.61 22.29
C LYS A 611 -13.45 -22.37 20.94
N PRO A 612 -13.64 -23.26 19.94
CA PRO A 612 -13.03 -23.09 18.63
C PRO A 612 -13.67 -21.95 17.83
N GLY A 613 -12.84 -21.00 17.37
CA GLY A 613 -13.23 -19.98 16.40
C GLY A 613 -13.35 -20.55 15.01
N LEU A 614 -14.53 -20.41 14.39
CA LEU A 614 -14.85 -20.89 13.05
C LEU A 614 -15.31 -19.72 12.17
N MET A 615 -14.61 -19.46 11.07
CA MET A 615 -15.03 -18.47 10.06
C MET A 615 -15.52 -19.15 8.78
N PRO A 616 -16.63 -18.70 8.17
CA PRO A 616 -17.02 -19.15 6.83
C PRO A 616 -15.88 -18.93 5.81
N TYR A 617 -15.61 -19.93 4.98
CA TYR A 617 -14.55 -19.87 3.97
C TYR A 617 -15.13 -19.82 2.56
N GLU A 618 -15.27 -18.61 2.02
CA GLU A 618 -15.57 -18.41 0.60
C GLU A 618 -14.31 -18.59 -0.26
N ARG A 619 -14.39 -19.48 -1.27
CA ARG A 619 -13.30 -19.76 -2.21
C ARG A 619 -13.18 -18.64 -3.25
N LYS A 620 -12.54 -17.52 -2.89
CA LYS A 620 -12.17 -16.48 -3.87
C LYS A 620 -11.21 -17.04 -4.92
N LEU A 621 -11.56 -16.85 -6.19
CA LEU A 621 -10.75 -17.22 -7.36
C LEU A 621 -10.23 -15.92 -8.02
N GLY A 622 -8.93 -15.67 -7.89
CA GLY A 622 -8.24 -14.55 -8.53
C GLY A 622 -8.28 -13.24 -7.74
N GLY A 623 -7.10 -12.66 -7.55
CA GLY A 623 -6.84 -11.29 -7.11
C GLY A 623 -5.39 -10.96 -7.49
N SER A 624 -5.13 -9.79 -8.07
CA SER A 624 -3.80 -9.46 -8.61
C SER A 624 -2.77 -9.23 -7.49
N PRO A 625 -1.50 -9.68 -7.64
CA PRO A 625 -0.48 -9.42 -6.62
C PRO A 625 -0.18 -7.93 -6.47
N GLU A 626 -0.36 -7.41 -5.26
CA GLU A 626 0.37 -6.21 -4.83
C GLU A 626 1.87 -6.51 -4.71
N LYS A 627 2.69 -5.47 -4.54
CA LYS A 627 4.16 -5.59 -4.40
C LYS A 627 4.54 -6.29 -3.08
N ASN A 628 4.57 -7.60 -3.13
CA ASN A 628 4.98 -8.46 -2.03
C ASN A 628 6.52 -8.54 -1.93
N GLU A 629 7.10 -8.04 -0.85
CA GLU A 629 8.56 -8.10 -0.60
C GLU A 629 9.11 -9.54 -0.63
N VAL A 630 8.29 -10.53 -0.25
CA VAL A 630 8.64 -11.96 -0.34
C VAL A 630 8.89 -12.37 -1.79
N PHE A 631 8.14 -11.83 -2.75
CA PHE A 631 8.25 -12.21 -4.16
C PHE A 631 9.47 -11.59 -4.84
N GLU A 632 9.81 -10.33 -4.53
CA GLU A 632 11.07 -9.70 -4.99
C GLU A 632 12.29 -10.47 -4.44
N ALA A 633 12.24 -10.94 -3.18
CA ALA A 633 13.30 -11.77 -2.59
C ALA A 633 13.49 -13.12 -3.33
N ILE A 634 12.41 -13.75 -3.80
CA ILE A 634 12.49 -14.96 -4.65
C ILE A 634 13.15 -14.62 -5.99
N ILE A 635 12.73 -13.52 -6.64
CA ILE A 635 13.24 -13.11 -7.97
C ILE A 635 14.75 -12.85 -7.92
N GLU A 636 15.26 -12.15 -6.90
CA GLU A 636 16.70 -11.89 -6.75
C GLU A 636 17.51 -13.14 -6.36
N ARG A 637 16.94 -14.05 -5.56
CA ARG A 637 17.56 -15.37 -5.27
C ARG A 637 17.70 -16.21 -6.53
N GLU A 638 16.65 -16.28 -7.35
CA GLU A 638 16.67 -16.99 -8.63
C GLU A 638 17.65 -16.35 -9.60
N ARG A 639 17.62 -15.02 -9.76
CA ARG A 639 18.58 -14.31 -10.63
C ARG A 639 20.03 -14.60 -10.24
N SER A 640 20.33 -14.65 -8.95
CA SER A 640 21.66 -15.00 -8.41
C SER A 640 22.05 -16.45 -8.73
N SER A 641 21.16 -17.40 -8.47
CA SER A 641 21.41 -18.84 -8.72
C SER A 641 21.56 -19.15 -10.21
N LEU A 642 20.73 -18.54 -11.04
CA LEU A 642 20.78 -18.66 -12.50
C LEU A 642 22.05 -18.03 -13.08
N ARG A 643 22.52 -16.90 -12.53
CA ARG A 643 23.79 -16.28 -12.92
C ARG A 643 24.99 -17.18 -12.59
N GLU A 644 25.02 -17.81 -11.42
CA GLU A 644 26.07 -18.80 -11.08
C GLU A 644 26.02 -20.00 -12.04
N PHE A 645 24.82 -20.55 -12.30
CA PHE A 645 24.69 -21.73 -13.13
C PHE A 645 25.07 -21.48 -14.59
N PHE A 646 24.47 -20.47 -15.23
CA PHE A 646 24.61 -20.20 -16.66
C PHE A 646 25.84 -19.36 -17.01
N GLY A 647 26.48 -18.70 -16.02
CA GLY A 647 27.67 -17.86 -16.23
C GLY A 647 27.38 -16.52 -16.92
N LYS A 648 26.10 -16.13 -17.00
CA LYS A 648 25.59 -14.91 -17.62
C LYS A 648 24.37 -14.43 -16.84
N ASP A 649 24.07 -13.15 -16.88
CA ASP A 649 22.82 -12.63 -16.32
C ASP A 649 21.61 -13.17 -17.10
N ILE A 650 20.60 -13.61 -16.35
CA ILE A 650 19.33 -14.15 -16.87
C ILE A 650 18.21 -13.19 -16.45
N ASP A 651 17.35 -12.84 -17.40
CA ASP A 651 16.13 -12.07 -17.11
C ASP A 651 15.12 -12.99 -16.41
N VAL A 652 14.69 -12.61 -15.21
CA VAL A 652 13.78 -13.40 -14.36
C VAL A 652 12.46 -12.64 -14.28
N PRO A 653 11.37 -13.15 -14.88
CA PRO A 653 10.08 -12.46 -14.87
C PRO A 653 9.46 -12.48 -13.46
N ALA A 654 8.51 -11.58 -13.22
CA ALA A 654 7.67 -11.62 -12.03
C ALA A 654 6.97 -12.99 -11.87
N LEU A 655 6.59 -13.32 -10.63
CA LEU A 655 5.81 -14.52 -10.35
C LEU A 655 4.41 -14.41 -11.00
N PRO A 656 3.79 -15.52 -11.45
CA PRO A 656 2.44 -15.50 -12.02
C PRO A 656 1.37 -15.03 -11.02
N ASP A 657 0.39 -14.28 -11.52
CA ASP A 657 -0.69 -13.68 -10.71
C ASP A 657 -1.58 -14.72 -9.99
N SER A 658 -1.48 -15.99 -10.35
CA SER A 658 -2.16 -17.11 -9.70
C SER A 658 -1.49 -17.59 -8.41
N ILE A 659 -0.36 -16.99 -8.00
CA ILE A 659 0.40 -17.36 -6.80
C ILE A 659 0.22 -16.29 -5.70
N THR A 660 -0.32 -16.67 -4.54
CA THR A 660 -0.42 -15.77 -3.37
C THR A 660 0.69 -16.00 -2.34
N ALA A 661 0.89 -15.04 -1.44
CA ALA A 661 1.90 -15.12 -0.37
C ALA A 661 1.65 -16.33 0.56
N GLU A 662 0.39 -16.52 0.96
CA GLU A 662 -0.06 -17.58 1.86
C GLU A 662 0.06 -18.96 1.21
N GLN A 663 -0.20 -19.03 -0.10
CA GLN A 663 -0.05 -20.24 -0.89
C GLN A 663 1.43 -20.65 -0.99
N TYR A 664 2.34 -19.70 -1.20
CA TYR A 664 3.78 -19.94 -1.20
C TYR A 664 4.34 -20.34 0.18
N GLU A 665 3.89 -19.70 1.26
CA GLU A 665 4.30 -20.12 2.62
C GLU A 665 3.79 -21.52 2.97
N ARG A 666 2.54 -21.87 2.61
CA ARG A 666 2.05 -23.26 2.72
C ARG A 666 2.93 -24.22 1.91
N TRP A 667 3.32 -23.87 0.68
CA TRP A 667 4.23 -24.70 -0.11
C TRP A 667 5.58 -24.90 0.58
N LYS A 668 6.17 -23.87 1.20
CA LYS A 668 7.41 -23.99 1.98
C LYS A 668 7.26 -24.93 3.18
N GLU A 669 6.15 -24.86 3.92
CA GLU A 669 5.85 -25.84 4.99
C GLU A 669 5.78 -27.26 4.44
N MET A 670 5.14 -27.44 3.28
CA MET A 670 5.08 -28.70 2.52
C MET A 670 6.42 -29.09 1.85
N LYS A 671 7.54 -28.37 2.09
CA LYS A 671 8.86 -28.53 1.47
C LYS A 671 8.88 -28.38 -0.06
N PHE A 672 7.97 -27.60 -0.62
CA PHE A 672 7.99 -27.16 -2.00
C PHE A 672 8.60 -25.76 -2.11
N GLU A 673 9.28 -25.47 -3.21
CA GLU A 673 9.84 -24.14 -3.48
C GLU A 673 9.68 -23.75 -4.96
N LEU A 674 9.66 -22.44 -5.22
CA LEU A 674 9.46 -21.85 -6.55
C LEU A 674 10.80 -21.56 -7.22
N HIS A 675 10.97 -22.00 -8.46
CA HIS A 675 12.13 -21.67 -9.29
C HIS A 675 11.73 -21.15 -10.66
N TYR A 676 12.59 -20.33 -11.26
CA TYR A 676 12.45 -19.94 -12.66
C TYR A 676 13.35 -20.80 -13.55
N LEU A 677 12.75 -21.58 -14.45
CA LEU A 677 13.49 -22.28 -15.50
C LEU A 677 13.55 -21.41 -16.76
N PRO A 678 14.68 -20.73 -17.07
CA PRO A 678 14.78 -19.85 -18.24
C PRO A 678 14.66 -20.65 -19.56
N PRO A 679 14.42 -19.99 -20.71
CA PRO A 679 14.28 -20.66 -22.01
C PRO A 679 15.64 -21.08 -22.62
N GLU A 680 16.54 -21.64 -21.80
CA GLU A 680 17.88 -22.09 -22.21
C GLU A 680 17.88 -23.52 -22.77
N GLU A 681 18.85 -23.80 -23.64
CA GLU A 681 19.03 -25.08 -24.33
C GLU A 681 20.12 -25.90 -23.64
N MET A 682 19.75 -27.00 -22.97
CA MET A 682 20.65 -27.89 -22.23
C MET A 682 21.27 -28.96 -23.15
N SER A 683 21.99 -28.54 -24.19
CA SER A 683 22.64 -29.44 -25.16
C SER A 683 24.14 -29.63 -24.93
N ASP A 684 24.73 -30.68 -25.52
CA ASP A 684 26.05 -31.14 -25.10
C ASP A 684 27.20 -30.17 -25.39
N ASN A 685 27.07 -29.32 -26.41
CA ASN A 685 28.09 -28.33 -26.75
C ASN A 685 28.18 -27.16 -25.73
N LYS A 686 27.18 -27.00 -24.86
CA LYS A 686 27.12 -25.91 -23.87
C LYS A 686 28.08 -26.18 -22.71
N LYS A 687 28.63 -25.09 -22.17
CA LYS A 687 29.62 -25.07 -21.08
C LYS A 687 29.20 -24.12 -19.95
N TYR A 688 27.99 -24.32 -19.45
CA TYR A 688 27.44 -23.57 -18.32
C TYR A 688 28.22 -23.90 -17.02
N PRO A 689 28.79 -22.91 -16.29
CA PRO A 689 29.69 -23.16 -15.15
C PRO A 689 29.12 -24.04 -14.03
N GLY A 690 27.82 -23.95 -13.75
CA GLY A 690 27.17 -24.76 -12.72
C GLY A 690 26.87 -26.21 -13.14
N TRP A 691 27.01 -26.57 -14.42
CA TRP A 691 26.55 -27.86 -14.95
C TRP A 691 27.55 -29.02 -14.73
N LYS A 692 27.80 -29.29 -13.45
CA LYS A 692 28.87 -30.18 -12.94
C LYS A 692 28.67 -31.67 -13.29
N LYS A 693 27.43 -32.17 -13.24
CA LYS A 693 27.01 -33.55 -13.54
C LYS A 693 26.04 -33.55 -14.74
N LYS A 694 26.55 -33.60 -15.98
CA LYS A 694 25.74 -33.65 -17.22
C LYS A 694 24.95 -34.97 -17.35
N PRO A 695 23.73 -34.99 -17.92
CA PRO A 695 22.93 -36.20 -18.10
C PRO A 695 23.40 -37.02 -19.32
N GLY A 696 23.36 -38.34 -19.21
CA GLY A 696 23.68 -39.28 -20.30
C GLY A 696 24.77 -40.28 -19.91
N LYS A 697 24.68 -41.48 -20.50
CA LYS A 697 25.56 -42.62 -20.23
C LYS A 697 27.06 -42.32 -20.39
N LYS A 698 27.49 -41.48 -21.35
CA LYS A 698 28.89 -41.04 -21.50
C LYS A 698 29.44 -40.25 -20.30
N TYR A 699 28.55 -39.64 -19.51
CA TYR A 699 28.84 -38.91 -18.28
C TYR A 699 28.61 -39.72 -17.01
N SER A 700 28.05 -40.93 -17.12
CA SER A 700 28.02 -41.88 -16.01
C SER A 700 29.40 -42.50 -15.75
N PRO A 701 29.74 -42.83 -14.50
CA PRO A 701 30.82 -43.78 -14.19
C PRO A 701 30.58 -45.16 -14.80
N ASN A 702 29.32 -45.60 -14.90
CA ASN A 702 28.91 -46.83 -15.57
C ASN A 702 28.58 -46.52 -17.05
N LYS A 703 29.61 -46.56 -17.89
CA LYS A 703 29.50 -46.33 -19.34
C LYS A 703 28.91 -47.51 -20.13
N GLU A 704 28.36 -48.52 -19.47
CA GLU A 704 27.72 -49.67 -20.11
C GLU A 704 26.19 -49.58 -20.05
N TRP A 705 25.63 -49.00 -18.99
CA TRP A 705 24.18 -48.88 -18.76
C TRP A 705 23.62 -47.46 -18.94
N GLY A 706 22.34 -47.37 -19.31
CA GLY A 706 21.62 -46.12 -19.52
C GLY A 706 21.54 -45.65 -20.98
N ILE A 707 20.98 -44.46 -21.16
CA ILE A 707 20.68 -43.81 -22.45
C ILE A 707 21.69 -42.67 -22.69
N GLU A 708 22.10 -42.44 -23.93
CA GLU A 708 22.94 -41.29 -24.30
C GLU A 708 22.08 -40.03 -24.49
N PHE A 709 21.39 -39.63 -23.41
CA PHE A 709 20.26 -38.69 -23.44
C PHE A 709 20.52 -37.43 -24.29
N LEU A 710 21.64 -36.74 -24.10
CA LEU A 710 21.94 -35.53 -24.88
C LEU A 710 22.11 -35.79 -26.37
N ASP A 711 22.78 -36.89 -26.75
CA ASP A 711 23.13 -37.20 -28.14
C ASP A 711 21.96 -37.85 -28.89
N GLU A 712 21.18 -38.68 -28.20
CA GLU A 712 19.95 -39.25 -28.74
C GLU A 712 18.87 -38.19 -28.93
N THR A 713 18.71 -37.28 -27.96
CA THR A 713 17.73 -36.17 -28.07
C THR A 713 18.13 -35.16 -29.15
N ALA A 714 19.42 -34.79 -29.23
CA ALA A 714 19.90 -33.90 -30.30
C ALA A 714 19.78 -34.53 -31.71
N ALA A 715 19.87 -35.86 -31.81
CA ALA A 715 19.69 -36.60 -33.06
C ALA A 715 18.23 -37.05 -33.32
N SER A 716 17.25 -36.58 -32.53
CA SER A 716 15.83 -36.96 -32.59
C SER A 716 15.57 -38.48 -32.56
N LYS A 717 16.44 -39.24 -31.88
CA LYS A 717 16.39 -40.71 -31.81
C LYS A 717 15.39 -41.19 -30.77
N ASN A 718 14.89 -42.41 -30.96
CA ASN A 718 14.02 -43.11 -30.02
C ASN A 718 12.75 -42.32 -29.61
N GLY A 719 12.31 -41.34 -30.40
CA GLY A 719 11.13 -40.51 -30.08
C GLY A 719 11.40 -39.38 -29.08
N LEU A 720 12.66 -39.10 -28.73
CA LEU A 720 13.06 -37.89 -28.02
C LEU A 720 13.08 -36.71 -29.02
N SER A 721 12.56 -35.54 -28.64
CA SER A 721 12.64 -34.30 -29.44
C SER A 721 13.75 -33.40 -28.91
N PRO A 722 14.45 -32.61 -29.76
CA PRO A 722 15.33 -31.53 -29.30
C PRO A 722 14.71 -30.57 -28.27
N ASP A 723 13.37 -30.46 -28.23
CA ASP A 723 12.65 -29.71 -27.19
C ASP A 723 12.76 -30.31 -25.77
N ASN A 724 13.06 -31.61 -25.64
CA ASN A 724 13.38 -32.24 -24.34
C ASN A 724 14.70 -31.70 -23.74
N LEU A 725 15.55 -31.03 -24.54
CA LEU A 725 16.73 -30.29 -24.04
C LEU A 725 16.42 -28.84 -23.68
N LYS A 726 15.28 -28.28 -24.09
CA LYS A 726 14.91 -26.88 -23.81
C LYS A 726 14.23 -26.78 -22.45
N LEU A 727 14.77 -25.95 -21.57
CA LEU A 727 14.07 -25.51 -20.36
C LEU A 727 12.88 -24.61 -20.76
N PRO A 728 11.76 -24.64 -20.00
CA PRO A 728 10.46 -24.17 -20.51
C PRO A 728 10.23 -22.65 -20.52
N GLY A 729 11.14 -21.82 -19.99
CA GLY A 729 10.95 -20.37 -19.88
C GLY A 729 9.92 -19.94 -18.82
N LYS A 730 9.70 -20.75 -17.79
CA LYS A 730 8.55 -20.66 -16.87
C LYS A 730 8.94 -20.76 -15.40
N TRP A 731 8.13 -20.13 -14.55
CA TRP A 731 8.08 -20.45 -13.13
C TRP A 731 7.53 -21.87 -12.91
N ILE A 732 8.14 -22.57 -11.97
CA ILE A 732 7.73 -23.90 -11.53
C ILE A 732 7.67 -23.95 -10.00
N LEU A 733 6.86 -24.86 -9.46
CA LEU A 733 6.97 -25.31 -8.08
C LEU A 733 7.53 -26.75 -8.08
N VAL A 734 8.50 -27.05 -7.21
CA VAL A 734 9.10 -28.38 -7.11
C VAL A 734 9.28 -28.83 -5.67
N ASP A 735 9.10 -30.13 -5.43
CA ASP A 735 9.45 -30.77 -4.16
C ASP A 735 10.96 -30.68 -3.94
N THR A 736 11.39 -30.07 -2.85
CA THR A 736 12.81 -29.87 -2.53
C THR A 736 13.47 -31.11 -1.93
N ARG A 737 12.67 -32.05 -1.38
CA ARG A 737 13.13 -33.15 -0.52
C ARG A 737 14.26 -33.98 -1.14
N GLU A 738 15.21 -34.35 -0.29
CA GLU A 738 16.25 -35.33 -0.59
C GLU A 738 15.60 -36.69 -0.93
N LYS A 739 16.06 -37.31 -2.02
CA LYS A 739 15.55 -38.60 -2.49
C LYS A 739 16.07 -39.72 -1.56
N PRO A 740 15.21 -40.55 -0.95
CA PRO A 740 15.64 -41.47 0.10
C PRO A 740 16.44 -42.67 -0.44
N VAL A 741 17.33 -43.21 0.40
CA VAL A 741 18.08 -44.46 0.15
C VAL A 741 17.12 -45.65 0.08
N TYR A 742 17.43 -46.66 -0.75
CA TYR A 742 16.61 -47.87 -0.86
C TYR A 742 16.73 -48.75 0.40
N GLN A 743 15.59 -49.16 0.97
CA GLN A 743 15.52 -49.88 2.25
C GLN A 743 14.65 -51.15 2.15
N GLY A 744 14.82 -51.94 1.08
CA GLY A 744 14.01 -53.15 0.88
C GLY A 744 12.50 -52.86 0.80
N GLY A 745 12.15 -51.74 0.16
CA GLY A 745 10.79 -51.23 0.03
C GLY A 745 10.23 -50.54 1.28
N ASN A 746 11.03 -50.29 2.32
CA ASN A 746 10.59 -49.51 3.49
C ASN A 746 10.72 -47.99 3.31
N GLN A 747 11.47 -47.53 2.29
CA GLN A 747 11.83 -46.13 2.18
C GLN A 747 10.64 -45.21 1.85
N LYS A 748 10.69 -44.00 2.41
CA LYS A 748 9.73 -42.90 2.25
C LYS A 748 10.53 -41.60 2.09
N TYR A 749 9.94 -40.59 1.47
CA TYR A 749 10.52 -39.25 1.51
C TYR A 749 10.37 -38.66 2.94
N PRO A 750 11.31 -37.82 3.41
CA PRO A 750 11.20 -37.17 4.71
C PRO A 750 10.09 -36.10 4.72
N ASP A 751 9.49 -35.85 5.88
CA ASP A 751 8.44 -34.82 6.09
C ASP A 751 7.28 -34.88 5.08
N ASP A 752 6.96 -36.06 4.55
CA ASP A 752 6.08 -36.28 3.37
C ASP A 752 4.59 -36.44 3.74
N ALA A 753 4.12 -35.73 4.78
CA ALA A 753 2.85 -36.02 5.43
C ALA A 753 1.61 -35.89 4.51
N GLU A 754 1.46 -34.77 3.79
CA GLU A 754 0.28 -34.51 2.96
C GLU A 754 0.25 -35.37 1.69
N LEU A 755 1.38 -35.47 0.98
CA LEU A 755 1.48 -36.33 -0.21
C LEU A 755 1.41 -37.82 0.16
N GLY A 756 1.99 -38.22 1.29
CA GLY A 756 1.89 -39.59 1.80
C GLY A 756 0.46 -39.96 2.19
N ALA A 757 -0.28 -39.05 2.83
CA ALA A 757 -1.70 -39.24 3.11
C ALA A 757 -2.54 -39.38 1.81
N ALA A 758 -2.26 -38.55 0.80
CA ALA A 758 -2.93 -38.62 -0.50
C ALA A 758 -2.62 -39.91 -1.27
N ILE A 759 -1.35 -40.34 -1.30
CA ILE A 759 -0.94 -41.62 -1.89
C ILE A 759 -1.53 -42.81 -1.13
N LYS A 760 -1.70 -42.71 0.19
CA LYS A 760 -2.46 -43.70 0.98
C LYS A 760 -3.92 -43.75 0.55
N GLU A 761 -4.61 -42.61 0.46
CA GLU A 761 -6.02 -42.55 0.06
C GLU A 761 -6.23 -43.17 -1.34
N LEU A 762 -5.35 -42.85 -2.31
CA LEU A 762 -5.39 -43.42 -3.66
C LEU A 762 -5.17 -44.94 -3.69
N ARG A 763 -4.41 -45.51 -2.73
CA ARG A 763 -4.25 -46.96 -2.54
C ARG A 763 -5.43 -47.61 -1.85
N ASP A 764 -5.93 -47.01 -0.77
CA ASP A 764 -7.12 -47.47 -0.05
C ASP A 764 -8.33 -47.54 -0.99
N ARG A 765 -8.43 -46.59 -1.95
CA ARG A 765 -9.44 -46.53 -3.01
C ARG A 765 -9.15 -47.44 -4.22
N GLY A 766 -8.02 -48.14 -4.26
CA GLY A 766 -7.62 -49.01 -5.38
C GLY A 766 -7.28 -48.28 -6.69
N VAL A 767 -7.12 -46.96 -6.67
CA VAL A 767 -6.76 -46.14 -7.85
C VAL A 767 -5.32 -46.46 -8.30
N ILE A 768 -4.42 -46.70 -7.34
CA ILE A 768 -3.03 -47.10 -7.60
C ILE A 768 -2.67 -48.34 -6.78
N GLN A 769 -1.70 -49.13 -7.27
CA GLN A 769 -1.32 -50.41 -6.69
C GLN A 769 -0.80 -50.26 -5.24
N ASN A 770 -1.24 -51.18 -4.38
CA ASN A 770 -0.75 -51.31 -3.02
C ASN A 770 0.77 -51.55 -2.94
N PHE A 771 1.38 -51.09 -1.85
CA PHE A 771 2.80 -51.26 -1.56
C PHE A 771 3.03 -51.49 -0.06
N LYS A 772 4.25 -51.91 0.30
CA LYS A 772 4.66 -52.27 1.66
C LYS A 772 4.33 -51.22 2.72
N HIS A 773 4.37 -49.95 2.33
CA HIS A 773 3.89 -48.80 3.09
C HIS A 773 2.90 -48.03 2.21
N SER A 774 1.65 -47.92 2.66
CA SER A 774 0.57 -47.32 1.88
C SER A 774 0.79 -45.84 1.55
N ASP A 775 1.53 -45.13 2.40
CA ASP A 775 1.91 -43.72 2.27
C ASP A 775 3.18 -43.47 1.45
N SER A 776 3.94 -44.51 1.06
CA SER A 776 5.21 -44.32 0.34
C SER A 776 4.99 -44.00 -1.15
N ARG A 777 5.58 -42.91 -1.66
CA ARG A 777 5.59 -42.53 -3.08
C ARG A 777 6.28 -43.53 -4.04
N PHE A 778 6.83 -44.63 -3.53
CA PHE A 778 7.47 -45.68 -4.32
C PHE A 778 6.47 -46.71 -4.87
N ASN A 779 6.90 -47.49 -5.88
CA ASN A 779 6.13 -48.59 -6.48
C ASN A 779 4.82 -48.18 -7.20
N ILE A 780 4.78 -46.96 -7.74
CA ILE A 780 3.68 -46.46 -8.58
C ILE A 780 4.17 -46.47 -10.04
N SER A 781 3.32 -46.85 -11.00
CA SER A 781 3.65 -46.83 -12.44
C SER A 781 3.59 -45.41 -13.02
N TRP A 782 4.13 -45.21 -14.23
CA TRP A 782 3.95 -43.92 -14.91
C TRP A 782 2.48 -43.71 -15.33
N ASP A 783 1.82 -44.77 -15.81
CA ASP A 783 0.41 -44.74 -16.18
C ASP A 783 -0.50 -44.41 -14.98
N GLU A 784 -0.16 -44.92 -13.79
CA GLU A 784 -0.87 -44.62 -12.55
C GLU A 784 -0.74 -43.15 -12.17
N LEU A 785 0.44 -42.55 -12.29
CA LEU A 785 0.65 -41.12 -12.03
C LEU A 785 -0.10 -40.21 -13.01
N HIS A 786 -0.47 -40.73 -14.18
CA HIS A 786 -1.20 -40.00 -15.23
C HIS A 786 -2.71 -40.24 -15.23
N LYS A 787 -3.23 -41.08 -14.32
CA LYS A 787 -4.67 -41.21 -14.09
C LYS A 787 -5.28 -39.87 -13.68
N PRO A 788 -6.44 -39.46 -14.22
CA PRO A 788 -7.11 -38.21 -13.85
C PRO A 788 -7.30 -38.06 -12.34
N GLU A 789 -7.66 -39.15 -11.65
CA GLU A 789 -7.90 -39.17 -10.20
C GLU A 789 -6.62 -38.92 -9.39
N VAL A 790 -5.46 -39.38 -9.89
CA VAL A 790 -4.16 -39.19 -9.23
C VAL A 790 -3.64 -37.78 -9.47
N ARG A 791 -3.71 -37.28 -10.71
CA ARG A 791 -3.35 -35.88 -11.02
C ARG A 791 -4.27 -34.90 -10.29
N ALA A 792 -5.58 -35.17 -10.23
CA ALA A 792 -6.53 -34.36 -9.48
C ALA A 792 -6.24 -34.35 -7.99
N LYS A 793 -5.90 -35.50 -7.38
CA LYS A 793 -5.57 -35.55 -5.96
C LYS A 793 -4.25 -34.85 -5.62
N LEU A 794 -3.25 -34.92 -6.50
CA LEU A 794 -2.01 -34.14 -6.36
C LEU A 794 -2.29 -32.63 -6.48
N ALA A 795 -3.13 -32.23 -7.45
CA ALA A 795 -3.56 -30.84 -7.65
C ALA A 795 -4.37 -30.30 -6.46
N GLU A 796 -5.29 -31.10 -5.90
CA GLU A 796 -6.08 -30.82 -4.68
C GLU A 796 -5.15 -30.54 -3.49
N VAL A 797 -4.21 -31.46 -3.21
CA VAL A 797 -3.25 -31.32 -2.10
C VAL A 797 -2.40 -30.07 -2.27
N LEU A 798 -1.84 -29.85 -3.45
CA LEU A 798 -0.96 -28.71 -3.73
C LEU A 798 -1.72 -27.38 -3.91
N GLY A 799 -3.04 -27.39 -4.07
CA GLY A 799 -3.84 -26.18 -4.29
C GLY A 799 -3.54 -25.50 -5.63
N VAL A 800 -3.45 -26.28 -6.71
CA VAL A 800 -3.09 -25.85 -8.08
C VAL A 800 -4.04 -26.45 -9.12
N ASP A 801 -3.97 -26.01 -10.37
CA ASP A 801 -4.81 -26.55 -11.44
C ASP A 801 -4.29 -27.91 -11.94
N LEU A 802 -5.23 -28.77 -12.38
CA LEU A 802 -4.96 -30.14 -12.84
C LEU A 802 -3.94 -30.18 -13.99
N GLU A 803 -4.04 -29.23 -14.91
CA GLU A 803 -3.24 -29.09 -16.11
C GLU A 803 -1.78 -28.74 -15.81
N GLN A 804 -1.53 -28.08 -14.67
CA GLN A 804 -0.20 -27.63 -14.26
C GLN A 804 0.65 -28.77 -13.67
N VAL A 805 0.02 -29.81 -13.10
CA VAL A 805 0.69 -30.92 -12.40
C VAL A 805 1.20 -31.98 -13.37
N ARG A 806 2.51 -32.22 -13.37
CA ARG A 806 3.21 -33.25 -14.16
C ARG A 806 4.43 -33.80 -13.40
N LEU A 807 5.25 -34.63 -14.05
CA LEU A 807 6.60 -34.96 -13.57
C LEU A 807 7.64 -33.97 -14.13
N PRO A 808 8.83 -33.87 -13.52
CA PRO A 808 9.99 -33.22 -14.15
C PRO A 808 10.39 -33.90 -15.45
N ARG A 809 10.90 -33.14 -16.43
CA ARG A 809 11.68 -33.70 -17.55
C ARG A 809 13.13 -33.95 -17.14
N ALA A 810 13.82 -34.89 -17.79
CA ALA A 810 15.19 -35.29 -17.47
C ALA A 810 16.18 -34.10 -17.47
N ALA A 811 16.05 -33.17 -18.43
CA ALA A 811 16.86 -31.96 -18.49
C ALA A 811 16.53 -30.97 -17.35
N GLU A 812 15.26 -30.84 -16.97
CA GLU A 812 14.80 -29.96 -15.88
C GLU A 812 15.26 -30.48 -14.52
N TRP A 813 15.08 -31.78 -14.28
CA TRP A 813 15.52 -32.46 -13.06
C TRP A 813 17.05 -32.44 -12.91
N ASN A 814 17.78 -32.63 -14.01
CA ASN A 814 19.25 -32.52 -14.01
C ASN A 814 19.72 -31.06 -13.80
N PHE A 815 19.06 -30.07 -14.39
CA PHE A 815 19.33 -28.65 -14.11
C PHE A 815 19.11 -28.35 -12.61
N LEU A 816 17.92 -28.63 -12.08
CA LEU A 816 17.56 -28.37 -10.68
C LEU A 816 18.51 -29.09 -9.71
N GLY A 817 18.86 -30.34 -10.01
CA GLY A 817 19.85 -31.10 -9.26
C GLY A 817 21.24 -30.45 -9.27
N ASN A 818 21.70 -29.87 -10.37
CA ASN A 818 23.02 -29.23 -10.41
C ASN A 818 23.03 -27.81 -9.81
N ALA A 819 21.94 -27.05 -9.97
CA ALA A 819 21.85 -25.65 -9.57
C ALA A 819 21.43 -25.46 -8.10
N HIS A 820 20.45 -26.23 -7.62
CA HIS A 820 19.83 -26.04 -6.30
C HIS A 820 19.92 -27.29 -5.40
N TYR A 821 19.83 -28.51 -5.95
CA TYR A 821 19.64 -29.74 -5.18
C TYR A 821 20.67 -30.85 -5.49
N PRO A 822 21.99 -30.64 -5.26
CA PRO A 822 23.06 -31.56 -5.64
C PRO A 822 22.90 -32.99 -5.11
N LYS A 823 22.28 -33.13 -3.94
CA LYS A 823 22.04 -34.40 -3.25
C LYS A 823 20.98 -35.30 -3.91
N TRP A 824 20.16 -34.81 -4.84
CA TRP A 824 19.19 -35.67 -5.54
C TRP A 824 19.86 -36.81 -6.32
N GLY A 825 21.15 -36.72 -6.63
CA GLY A 825 21.92 -37.79 -7.28
C GLY A 825 22.61 -38.77 -6.33
N ASP A 826 22.55 -38.58 -5.02
CA ASP A 826 23.50 -39.22 -4.10
C ASP A 826 22.94 -40.48 -3.41
N THR A 827 21.78 -40.99 -3.85
CA THR A 827 21.13 -42.19 -3.27
C THR A 827 20.73 -43.24 -4.31
N ASN A 828 20.70 -44.53 -3.91
CA ASN A 828 20.47 -45.71 -4.75
C ASN A 828 18.99 -46.01 -5.01
N THR A 829 18.26 -44.97 -5.44
CA THR A 829 16.85 -45.02 -5.83
C THR A 829 16.64 -44.21 -7.10
N TRP A 830 15.52 -44.43 -7.77
CA TRP A 830 15.18 -43.78 -9.03
C TRP A 830 14.00 -42.82 -8.86
N GLU A 831 13.95 -41.80 -9.70
CA GLU A 831 12.75 -40.97 -9.92
C GLU A 831 12.31 -41.06 -11.38
N ARG A 832 10.99 -41.10 -11.59
CA ARG A 832 10.37 -41.03 -12.94
C ARG A 832 10.39 -39.61 -13.49
N PHE A 833 10.55 -39.52 -14.81
CA PHE A 833 10.41 -38.28 -15.56
C PHE A 833 9.19 -38.32 -16.49
N GLU A 834 8.84 -37.14 -17.01
CA GLU A 834 7.74 -36.93 -17.96
C GLU A 834 8.06 -37.50 -19.35
N ASP A 835 9.35 -37.54 -19.73
CA ASP A 835 9.79 -37.76 -21.11
C ASP A 835 9.42 -39.15 -21.66
N SER A 836 8.80 -39.13 -22.84
CA SER A 836 8.51 -40.30 -23.67
C SER A 836 9.79 -40.86 -24.31
N TYR A 837 9.93 -42.18 -24.35
CA TYR A 837 11.05 -42.87 -24.99
C TYR A 837 10.57 -44.09 -25.78
N GLN A 838 11.34 -44.49 -26.80
CA GLN A 838 11.01 -45.53 -27.78
C GLN A 838 9.57 -45.41 -28.30
N GLN A 839 9.24 -44.24 -28.86
CA GLN A 839 7.92 -43.89 -29.40
C GLN A 839 6.75 -44.07 -28.40
N GLY A 840 7.03 -43.99 -27.10
CA GLY A 840 6.04 -44.11 -26.03
C GLY A 840 6.02 -45.46 -25.32
N SER A 841 6.72 -46.48 -25.83
CA SER A 841 6.88 -47.78 -25.16
C SER A 841 7.75 -47.73 -23.89
N GLY A 842 8.53 -46.66 -23.72
CA GLY A 842 9.28 -46.34 -22.50
C GLY A 842 8.98 -44.94 -21.96
N ARG A 843 9.40 -44.71 -20.72
CA ARG A 843 9.47 -43.42 -20.03
C ARG A 843 10.81 -43.27 -19.35
N LEU A 844 11.37 -42.07 -19.34
CA LEU A 844 12.67 -41.84 -18.72
C LEU A 844 12.58 -41.87 -17.19
N ALA A 845 13.69 -42.27 -16.56
CA ALA A 845 13.92 -42.23 -15.13
C ALA A 845 15.42 -42.02 -14.86
N GLY A 846 15.76 -41.50 -13.68
CA GLY A 846 17.17 -41.22 -13.33
C GLY A 846 17.46 -41.12 -11.84
N GLY A 847 18.68 -40.70 -11.51
CA GLY A 847 19.09 -40.31 -10.16
C GLY A 847 19.68 -41.38 -9.25
N HIS A 848 19.92 -42.59 -9.74
CA HIS A 848 20.50 -43.68 -8.94
C HIS A 848 22.02 -43.51 -8.80
N SER A 849 22.51 -43.32 -7.56
CA SER A 849 23.92 -43.10 -7.21
C SER A 849 24.88 -44.06 -7.93
N ASP A 850 24.60 -45.36 -7.83
CA ASP A 850 25.53 -46.43 -8.23
C ASP A 850 25.66 -46.54 -9.76
N TYR A 851 24.79 -45.85 -10.50
CA TYR A 851 24.83 -45.71 -11.95
C TYR A 851 25.17 -44.27 -12.40
N GLY A 852 25.57 -43.38 -11.50
CA GLY A 852 26.03 -42.01 -11.81
C GLY A 852 25.16 -40.87 -11.29
N GLY A 853 24.12 -41.15 -10.49
CA GLY A 853 23.36 -40.11 -9.80
C GLY A 853 22.69 -39.12 -10.76
N LEU A 854 22.98 -37.82 -10.60
CA LEU A 854 22.43 -36.77 -11.48
C LEU A 854 22.72 -37.00 -12.97
N SER A 855 23.84 -37.66 -13.30
CA SER A 855 24.22 -37.94 -14.69
C SER A 855 23.47 -39.13 -15.30
N HIS A 856 22.81 -39.98 -14.49
CA HIS A 856 22.24 -41.22 -15.00
C HIS A 856 20.79 -41.07 -15.48
N VAL A 857 20.54 -41.51 -16.71
CA VAL A 857 19.23 -41.56 -17.35
C VAL A 857 19.06 -42.95 -17.96
N SER A 858 17.92 -43.58 -17.71
CA SER A 858 17.50 -44.86 -18.29
C SER A 858 16.01 -44.82 -18.64
N SER A 859 15.49 -45.86 -19.28
CA SER A 859 14.05 -46.03 -19.54
C SER A 859 13.45 -47.18 -18.73
N VAL A 860 12.17 -47.03 -18.43
CA VAL A 860 11.30 -48.09 -17.88
C VAL A 860 9.98 -48.09 -18.66
N THR A 861 9.31 -49.24 -18.78
CA THR A 861 8.00 -49.28 -19.44
C THR A 861 6.93 -48.56 -18.60
N PRO A 862 5.95 -47.87 -19.21
CA PRO A 862 4.99 -47.03 -18.48
C PRO A 862 4.24 -47.76 -17.34
N ALA A 863 3.80 -49.00 -17.60
CA ALA A 863 3.01 -49.81 -16.67
C ALA A 863 3.85 -50.49 -15.56
N TYR A 864 5.17 -50.55 -15.70
CA TYR A 864 6.05 -51.25 -14.76
C TYR A 864 6.18 -50.47 -13.45
N ARG A 865 6.13 -51.18 -12.32
CA ARG A 865 6.24 -50.63 -10.96
C ARG A 865 7.52 -51.14 -10.34
N HIS A 866 8.23 -50.30 -9.58
CA HIS A 866 9.42 -50.73 -8.88
C HIS A 866 9.50 -50.22 -7.44
N GLY A 867 9.82 -51.13 -6.52
CA GLY A 867 10.00 -50.83 -5.10
C GLY A 867 11.18 -49.92 -4.76
N TYR A 868 11.99 -49.48 -5.74
CA TYR A 868 13.04 -48.47 -5.60
C TYR A 868 12.87 -47.25 -6.53
N CYS A 869 11.76 -47.17 -7.28
CA CYS A 869 11.44 -46.02 -8.14
C CYS A 869 10.29 -45.23 -7.52
N GLY A 870 10.55 -43.97 -7.21
CA GLY A 870 9.60 -42.99 -6.69
C GLY A 870 9.30 -41.91 -7.72
N PHE A 871 8.70 -40.82 -7.25
CA PHE A 871 8.42 -39.63 -8.05
C PHE A 871 8.40 -38.38 -7.17
N ARG A 872 8.63 -37.22 -7.79
CA ARG A 872 8.23 -35.93 -7.25
C ARG A 872 7.30 -35.24 -8.25
N PRO A 873 6.19 -34.61 -7.82
CA PRO A 873 5.41 -33.76 -8.71
C PRO A 873 6.17 -32.47 -9.01
N LEU A 874 5.93 -31.91 -10.19
CA LEU A 874 6.36 -30.58 -10.59
C LEU A 874 5.15 -29.85 -11.17
N ILE A 875 4.95 -28.62 -10.71
CA ILE A 875 3.86 -27.75 -11.15
C ILE A 875 4.50 -26.75 -12.10
N ALA A 876 4.00 -26.64 -13.32
CA ALA A 876 4.50 -25.68 -14.32
C ALA A 876 3.43 -24.62 -14.62
N PHE A 877 3.63 -23.40 -14.11
CA PHE A 877 2.66 -22.33 -14.25
C PHE A 877 2.58 -21.80 -15.70
N PRO A 878 1.44 -21.24 -16.12
CA PRO A 878 1.40 -20.39 -17.31
C PRO A 878 2.31 -19.18 -17.11
N GLN A 879 2.84 -18.65 -18.21
CA GLN A 879 3.56 -17.39 -18.20
C GLN A 879 2.53 -16.26 -18.31
N SER A 880 2.57 -15.27 -17.41
CA SER A 880 1.77 -14.04 -17.55
C SER A 880 2.10 -13.35 -18.89
N GLY A 881 1.06 -12.91 -19.60
CA GLY A 881 1.14 -12.33 -20.95
C GLY A 881 1.20 -10.80 -20.98
#